data_AF-A0A3Q1CJI3-F1
#
_entry.id   AF-A0A3Q1CJI3-F1
#
_cell.length_a   1.000
_cell.length_b   1.000
_cell.length_c   1.000
_cell.angle_alpha   90.00
_cell.angle_beta   90.00
_cell.angle_gamma   90.00
#
_symmetry.space_group_name_H-M   'P 1'
#
loop_
_entity.id
_entity.type
_entity.pdbx_description
1 polymer ?
#
loop_
_entity_poly.entity_id
_entity_poly.type
_entity_poly.pdbx_seq_one_letter_code
_entity_poly.pdbx_strand_id
1 'polypeptide(L)'
;MWLKPEEILLKNAFKLWVTEKDNEYFVLQRRRGYGEGGGGLTGLLVGTLDTVLDSTSKVAPYRILHHTPDSQVYWSIACGVTKEEIFQHWDWLQQNIMRTLSVFDSSEDITSFVQGKIRGLIAEEGKTSLVLEDDPEKFREALLRFEKWFELPPEEKLVTYYSCSYWKGKVPCQGWLYLSTNFLCFYSYLLGAEVKLVISWDEMWRLEKTSNVILTESIHVLAHGEDHYFSMLLHLNETFVIMEQLADYSIKRLFDKEAFQRVPALSDPLQITKRGLEAHAKSEQFRTFFRLPKEENLLEVHESFLWVPFSHFNTLGKICLSENYLCFASQDGSQCHIIIPMREVVNVEKPDSSSRALTVCVRGKRALRFSEVRDYQRLANTIRSRCGISASPQHSASSEVSRSKCRFTLYSSLLFSLWFTKDSSKAVSTEALMTVFHPQDVENLDPKMLKEKMKEQSWNIHFSEYGRGTSMFFTRKTRDLIVRGVPEALRGELWMLFSGAVNDMATHPGYYTELVEQSLGTSTLATDEIERDLHRSLPEHPAFQSDTGISALRRVLTAYAYRNPKIGYCQAMNILTSVLLLYAKEEEAFWLLVAVCERMLPDYFNRRIIGALVDQAVFEDLIRENLPQLVEHMTDLSFFSSVSLSWFLTLFISVLPIESAVNVVDCFFYDGIKAILQLGLAVLDYNMDALISCHDDAEAVTILNKFFDSVTNKDSPLPPTVQQASVGNNDKASHINVDISELIREAYEKYGNIRSEEVGSSRKRNKLYVIQTLEDTTKQNVIRVVSQDVRFNASQLDELYNLFKRQHFLSCYWTMKSPALLHHDPSLAYLEQYQLGFQQFSVLFSLLEPWAFCTTKSTLSLWVFRLIDENQDGLVNFKEFCCALDTLYSGSFTNKLKFLFKLHLPPAFTGSPLHLKEQRIQQFIPVTEDSSPFSRLTGRGKVDLQAYLKQWQNEILKKEETIKDLPRINQTQFIQFSKTLYNIFHGDPEEELLYRAVAHVTSLLLRMEEVGRRLQEASSPPESAKPASTTAAEESSTEEASTTPESSDTSSSHNSQDAGPDLSETEWSFSFEQVLASLLNEPAIVSFFERPVDIQAKVGQARVAQLKESRTS
;
A
#
# COMPACT_ATOMS: atom_id res chain seq x y z
N MET A 1 39.40 -2.65 3.48
CA MET A 1 38.93 -2.07 4.74
C MET A 1 39.91 -2.41 5.86
N TRP A 2 39.93 -1.58 6.91
CA TRP A 2 40.52 -1.96 8.20
C TRP A 2 39.70 -3.06 8.90
N LEU A 3 40.39 -3.89 9.67
CA LEU A 3 39.80 -4.95 10.49
C LEU A 3 40.16 -4.72 11.96
N LYS A 4 39.25 -5.10 12.86
CA LYS A 4 39.58 -5.23 14.29
C LYS A 4 40.77 -6.21 14.44
N PRO A 5 41.84 -5.85 15.15
CA PRO A 5 43.01 -6.71 15.28
C PRO A 5 42.69 -8.07 15.91
N GLU A 6 42.83 -9.14 15.12
CA GLU A 6 42.66 -10.53 15.55
C GLU A 6 43.96 -11.34 15.41
N GLU A 7 44.18 -12.26 16.34
CA GLU A 7 45.40 -13.06 16.46
C GLU A 7 45.43 -14.24 15.48
N ILE A 8 46.57 -14.49 14.81
CA ILE A 8 46.76 -15.61 13.87
C ILE A 8 48.01 -16.43 14.22
N LEU A 9 47.79 -17.69 14.58
CA LEU A 9 48.84 -18.68 14.87
C LEU A 9 49.36 -19.34 13.58
N LEU A 10 50.50 -18.87 13.08
CA LEU A 10 50.89 -19.04 11.66
C LEU A 10 51.46 -20.41 11.23
N LYS A 11 51.38 -21.46 12.07
CA LYS A 11 52.00 -22.77 11.79
C LYS A 11 51.44 -23.51 10.57
N ASN A 12 50.23 -23.15 10.12
CA ASN A 12 49.60 -23.70 8.91
C ASN A 12 49.40 -22.68 7.76
N ALA A 13 49.27 -21.38 8.05
CA ALA A 13 48.73 -20.41 7.09
C ALA A 13 49.65 -20.10 5.89
N PHE A 14 50.98 -20.17 6.05
CA PHE A 14 51.94 -19.90 4.96
C PHE A 14 51.80 -20.80 3.72
N LYS A 15 51.10 -21.94 3.80
CA LYS A 15 50.86 -22.80 2.62
C LYS A 15 49.78 -22.27 1.67
N LEU A 16 48.91 -21.38 2.15
CA LEU A 16 47.72 -20.88 1.42
C LEU A 16 47.86 -19.44 0.91
N TRP A 17 48.86 -18.70 1.38
CA TRP A 17 49.06 -17.29 1.08
C TRP A 17 50.46 -17.04 0.49
N VAL A 18 50.57 -16.00 -0.34
CA VAL A 18 51.80 -15.48 -0.96
C VAL A 18 52.01 -14.06 -0.45
N THR A 19 53.22 -13.74 0.00
CA THR A 19 53.57 -12.35 0.34
C THR A 19 53.78 -11.55 -0.95
N GLU A 20 53.12 -10.40 -1.08
CA GLU A 20 53.24 -9.47 -2.22
C GLU A 20 54.11 -8.24 -1.85
N LYS A 21 54.09 -7.83 -0.58
CA LYS A 21 54.98 -6.83 0.03
C LYS A 21 55.16 -7.16 1.52
N ASP A 22 56.30 -6.83 2.08
CA ASP A 22 56.57 -6.86 3.52
C ASP A 22 57.43 -5.67 3.96
N ASN A 23 57.45 -5.41 5.26
CA ASN A 23 58.37 -4.54 5.97
C ASN A 23 58.46 -5.01 7.44
N GLU A 24 59.33 -4.38 8.23
CA GLU A 24 59.63 -4.73 9.63
C GLU A 24 58.39 -4.95 10.52
N TYR A 25 57.27 -4.25 10.28
CA TYR A 25 56.07 -4.33 11.11
C TYR A 25 54.83 -4.86 10.40
N PHE A 26 54.82 -4.94 9.06
CA PHE A 26 53.62 -5.32 8.29
C PHE A 26 53.91 -6.24 7.10
N VAL A 27 52.98 -7.16 6.82
CA VAL A 27 53.07 -8.12 5.69
C VAL A 27 51.78 -8.13 4.89
N LEU A 28 51.83 -7.76 3.61
CA LEU A 28 50.72 -7.81 2.67
C LEU A 28 50.74 -9.15 1.91
N GLN A 29 49.64 -9.89 1.98
CA GLN A 29 49.52 -11.23 1.42
C GLN A 29 48.33 -11.35 0.45
N ARG A 30 48.54 -12.07 -0.66
CA ARG A 30 47.52 -12.55 -1.61
C ARG A 30 47.25 -14.05 -1.38
N ARG A 31 46.02 -14.52 -1.53
CA ARG A 31 45.66 -15.94 -1.44
C ARG A 31 46.10 -16.70 -2.70
N ARG A 32 46.71 -17.89 -2.53
CA ARG A 32 47.11 -18.75 -3.65
C ARG A 32 45.90 -19.18 -4.48
N GLY A 33 46.07 -19.23 -5.81
CA GLY A 33 45.00 -19.55 -6.76
C GLY A 33 44.11 -18.37 -7.17
N TYR A 34 44.29 -17.17 -6.61
CA TYR A 34 43.56 -15.98 -7.03
C TYR A 34 44.40 -15.13 -8.00
N GLY A 35 43.87 -14.88 -9.20
CA GLY A 35 44.44 -13.94 -10.18
C GLY A 35 45.45 -14.51 -11.19
N GLU A 36 45.71 -15.82 -11.21
CA GLU A 36 46.55 -16.48 -12.22
C GLU A 36 45.70 -17.39 -13.10
N GLY A 37 45.79 -17.22 -14.43
CA GLY A 37 44.96 -17.90 -15.43
C GLY A 37 45.31 -19.37 -15.71
N GLY A 38 45.51 -20.17 -14.65
CA GLY A 38 45.87 -21.59 -14.75
C GLY A 38 44.93 -22.49 -13.95
N GLY A 39 44.06 -23.23 -14.64
CA GLY A 39 43.06 -24.13 -14.05
C GLY A 39 43.65 -25.40 -13.42
N GLY A 40 44.38 -25.27 -12.31
CA GLY A 40 44.98 -26.40 -11.58
C GLY A 40 44.05 -27.00 -10.53
N LEU A 41 43.90 -28.34 -10.54
CA LEU A 41 43.09 -29.13 -9.59
C LEU A 41 43.40 -28.86 -8.10
N THR A 42 44.61 -28.40 -7.79
CA THR A 42 45.04 -28.00 -6.44
C THR A 42 44.26 -26.82 -5.87
N GLY A 43 43.70 -25.93 -6.70
CA GLY A 43 42.86 -24.83 -6.23
C GLY A 43 41.51 -25.29 -5.68
N LEU A 44 40.93 -26.34 -6.27
CA LEU A 44 39.60 -26.84 -5.92
C LEU A 44 39.59 -27.56 -4.55
N LEU A 45 40.59 -28.41 -4.30
CA LEU A 45 40.72 -29.18 -3.05
C LEU A 45 41.03 -28.30 -1.82
N VAL A 46 41.70 -27.16 -2.02
CA VAL A 46 41.95 -26.18 -0.94
C VAL A 46 40.63 -25.55 -0.46
N GLY A 47 39.71 -25.23 -1.38
CA GLY A 47 38.42 -24.64 -1.04
C GLY A 47 37.53 -25.53 -0.16
N THR A 48 37.64 -26.86 -0.29
CA THR A 48 36.80 -27.81 0.47
C THR A 48 37.29 -28.06 1.91
N LEU A 49 38.57 -27.84 2.20
CA LEU A 49 39.11 -27.98 3.55
C LEU A 49 38.95 -26.70 4.38
N ASP A 50 38.88 -25.54 3.71
CA ASP A 50 38.84 -24.22 4.34
C ASP A 50 37.52 -23.88 5.05
N THR A 51 36.42 -24.60 4.78
CA THR A 51 35.09 -24.39 5.39
C THR A 51 34.99 -24.87 6.85
N VAL A 52 35.94 -25.67 7.35
CA VAL A 52 35.81 -26.37 8.65
C VAL A 52 36.68 -25.75 9.76
N LEU A 53 37.71 -24.95 9.43
CA LEU A 53 38.86 -24.73 10.33
C LEU A 53 39.36 -23.28 10.50
N ASP A 54 38.67 -22.24 10.04
CA ASP A 54 38.96 -20.85 10.46
C ASP A 54 37.77 -19.93 10.14
N SER A 55 37.26 -19.17 11.12
CA SER A 55 35.91 -18.60 11.06
C SER A 55 35.80 -17.07 10.91
N THR A 56 36.90 -16.31 10.87
CA THR A 56 36.85 -14.83 10.93
C THR A 56 37.54 -14.07 9.78
N SER A 57 38.27 -14.73 8.87
CA SER A 57 39.18 -14.02 7.94
C SER A 57 39.11 -14.43 6.44
N LYS A 58 37.97 -14.93 5.94
CA LYS A 58 37.95 -15.79 4.73
C LYS A 58 37.22 -15.32 3.44
N VAL A 59 36.78 -14.06 3.30
CA VAL A 59 36.12 -13.55 2.06
C VAL A 59 36.88 -12.42 1.33
N ALA A 60 38.17 -12.23 1.62
CA ALA A 60 39.04 -11.32 0.88
C ALA A 60 40.26 -12.05 0.26
N PRO A 61 40.61 -11.80 -1.02
CA PRO A 61 41.81 -12.36 -1.65
C PRO A 61 43.11 -11.71 -1.19
N TYR A 62 43.06 -10.51 -0.59
CA TYR A 62 44.22 -9.83 -0.02
C TYR A 62 44.03 -9.47 1.46
N ARG A 63 45.13 -9.46 2.22
CA ARG A 63 45.17 -9.04 3.63
C ARG A 63 46.48 -8.34 3.99
N ILE A 64 46.46 -7.50 5.03
CA ILE A 64 47.65 -6.99 5.70
C ILE A 64 47.65 -7.51 7.14
N LEU A 65 48.78 -8.12 7.51
CA LEU A 65 49.07 -8.55 8.88
C LEU A 65 50.05 -7.56 9.52
N HIS A 66 49.91 -7.32 10.82
CA HIS A 66 50.93 -6.70 11.67
C HIS A 66 51.71 -7.79 12.42
N HIS A 67 53.00 -7.55 12.64
CA HIS A 67 53.88 -8.34 13.51
C HIS A 67 55.02 -7.47 14.05
N THR A 68 55.83 -8.04 14.94
CA THR A 68 57.08 -7.47 15.46
C THR A 68 58.18 -8.53 15.39
N PRO A 69 59.47 -8.16 15.23
CA PRO A 69 60.55 -9.12 14.94
C PRO A 69 60.72 -10.25 15.97
N ASP A 70 60.43 -9.99 17.24
CA ASP A 70 60.55 -10.97 18.34
C ASP A 70 59.33 -11.91 18.45
N SER A 71 58.24 -11.61 17.74
CA SER A 71 56.93 -12.24 17.91
C SER A 71 56.67 -13.33 16.87
N GLN A 72 56.26 -14.52 17.33
CA GLN A 72 55.69 -15.56 16.46
C GLN A 72 54.18 -15.36 16.19
N VAL A 73 53.59 -14.31 16.76
CA VAL A 73 52.17 -13.97 16.70
C VAL A 73 51.96 -12.79 15.76
N TYR A 74 51.05 -12.97 14.79
CA TYR A 74 50.68 -11.97 13.81
C TYR A 74 49.22 -11.55 14.02
N TRP A 75 48.91 -10.29 13.70
CA TRP A 75 47.59 -9.69 13.87
C TRP A 75 46.99 -9.28 12.53
N SER A 76 45.79 -9.77 12.20
CA SER A 76 45.08 -9.32 10.99
C SER A 76 44.52 -7.91 11.21
N ILE A 77 44.94 -6.93 10.40
CA ILE A 77 44.56 -5.51 10.59
C ILE A 77 43.86 -4.86 9.39
N ALA A 78 43.93 -5.46 8.20
CA ALA A 78 43.18 -5.02 7.03
C ALA A 78 42.97 -6.16 6.04
N CYS A 79 41.91 -6.07 5.24
CA CYS A 79 41.65 -6.94 4.10
C CYS A 79 41.19 -6.12 2.89
N GLY A 80 41.28 -6.70 1.69
CA GLY A 80 40.84 -6.03 0.46
C GLY A 80 40.37 -7.00 -0.62
N VAL A 81 39.32 -6.59 -1.33
CA VAL A 81 38.68 -7.34 -2.43
C VAL A 81 39.45 -7.16 -3.73
N THR A 82 40.03 -5.98 -3.95
CA THR A 82 40.88 -5.66 -5.11
C THR A 82 42.33 -5.40 -4.68
N LYS A 83 43.26 -5.35 -5.64
CA LYS A 83 44.67 -5.06 -5.35
C LYS A 83 44.87 -3.58 -5.02
N GLU A 84 44.09 -2.75 -5.68
CA GLU A 84 44.08 -1.30 -5.60
C GLU A 84 43.62 -0.86 -4.19
N GLU A 85 42.56 -1.47 -3.67
CA GLU A 85 42.04 -1.23 -2.33
C GLU A 85 43.10 -1.55 -1.25
N ILE A 86 43.68 -2.75 -1.27
CA ILE A 86 44.63 -3.16 -0.21
C ILE A 86 45.96 -2.39 -0.30
N PHE A 87 46.37 -1.94 -1.49
CA PHE A 87 47.55 -1.10 -1.65
C PHE A 87 47.33 0.31 -1.08
N GLN A 88 46.12 0.89 -1.19
CA GLN A 88 45.80 2.16 -0.52
C GLN A 88 45.94 2.05 1.02
N HIS A 89 45.46 0.96 1.62
CA HIS A 89 45.63 0.70 3.06
C HIS A 89 47.12 0.54 3.44
N TRP A 90 47.90 -0.15 2.60
CA TRP A 90 49.35 -0.30 2.81
C TRP A 90 50.12 1.02 2.75
N ASP A 91 49.86 1.81 1.72
CA ASP A 91 50.54 3.10 1.52
C ASP A 91 50.12 4.10 2.63
N TRP A 92 48.88 3.98 3.16
CA TRP A 92 48.46 4.73 4.35
C TRP A 92 49.27 4.33 5.60
N LEU A 93 49.49 3.03 5.88
CA LEU A 93 50.34 2.58 6.99
C LEU A 93 51.78 3.11 6.86
N GLN A 94 52.33 3.06 5.64
CA GLN A 94 53.68 3.54 5.33
C GLN A 94 53.85 5.04 5.60
N GLN A 95 52.84 5.85 5.26
CA GLN A 95 52.89 7.29 5.45
C GLN A 95 52.58 7.74 6.89
N ASN A 96 51.60 7.10 7.55
CA ASN A 96 51.00 7.62 8.79
C ASN A 96 51.40 6.86 10.06
N ILE A 97 51.93 5.63 9.97
CA ILE A 97 52.26 4.81 11.14
C ILE A 97 53.75 4.42 11.19
N MET A 98 54.36 4.00 10.07
CA MET A 98 55.73 3.43 10.08
C MET A 98 56.78 4.32 10.80
N ARG A 99 56.75 5.64 10.58
CA ARG A 99 57.70 6.59 11.19
C ARG A 99 57.53 6.75 12.70
N THR A 100 56.41 6.30 13.27
CA THR A 100 56.15 6.34 14.72
C THR A 100 56.46 5.00 15.39
N LEU A 101 56.44 3.89 14.66
CA LEU A 101 56.77 2.57 15.23
C LEU A 101 58.25 2.49 15.65
N SER A 102 59.16 3.07 14.85
CA SER A 102 60.59 3.16 15.14
C SER A 102 60.97 4.14 16.28
N VAL A 103 60.03 4.49 17.16
CA VAL A 103 60.21 5.33 18.35
C VAL A 103 59.93 4.54 19.64
N PHE A 104 59.41 3.32 19.54
CA PHE A 104 59.11 2.44 20.67
C PHE A 104 60.20 1.38 20.83
N ASP A 105 60.75 1.24 22.04
CA ASP A 105 61.77 0.23 22.37
C ASP A 105 61.17 -1.16 22.70
N SER A 106 59.85 -1.32 22.64
CA SER A 106 59.11 -2.52 23.11
C SER A 106 58.15 -3.05 22.05
N SER A 107 58.31 -4.32 21.71
CA SER A 107 57.44 -5.05 20.78
C SER A 107 55.96 -5.11 21.25
N GLU A 108 55.68 -5.05 22.56
CA GLU A 108 54.31 -5.00 23.09
C GLU A 108 53.68 -3.60 22.94
N ASP A 109 54.46 -2.54 23.12
CA ASP A 109 54.00 -1.16 22.93
C ASP A 109 53.73 -0.84 21.45
N ILE A 110 54.58 -1.36 20.55
CA ILE A 110 54.39 -1.27 19.09
C ILE A 110 53.05 -1.89 18.70
N THR A 111 52.79 -3.14 19.12
CA THR A 111 51.52 -3.82 18.82
C THR A 111 50.34 -3.09 19.47
N SER A 112 50.47 -2.64 20.72
CA SER A 112 49.40 -1.90 21.41
C SER A 112 49.06 -0.58 20.73
N PHE A 113 50.05 0.17 20.27
CA PHE A 113 49.87 1.41 19.49
C PHE A 113 49.21 1.14 18.14
N VAL A 114 49.65 0.13 17.40
CA VAL A 114 49.02 -0.28 16.13
C VAL A 114 47.57 -0.68 16.38
N GLN A 115 47.28 -1.54 17.36
CA GLN A 115 45.91 -1.95 17.67
C GLN A 115 45.01 -0.76 18.04
N GLY A 116 45.52 0.19 18.84
CA GLY A 116 44.81 1.42 19.21
C GLY A 116 44.52 2.30 17.99
N LYS A 117 45.49 2.50 17.09
CA LYS A 117 45.31 3.29 15.87
C LYS A 117 44.32 2.67 14.90
N ILE A 118 44.38 1.36 14.65
CA ILE A 118 43.44 0.66 13.76
C ILE A 118 42.01 0.73 14.31
N ARG A 119 41.81 0.52 15.62
CA ARG A 119 40.49 0.71 16.28
C ARG A 119 39.99 2.16 16.17
N GLY A 120 40.89 3.14 16.22
CA GLY A 120 40.55 4.55 16.01
C GLY A 120 40.03 4.85 14.59
N LEU A 121 40.67 4.29 13.55
CA LEU A 121 40.23 4.44 12.16
C LEU A 121 38.83 3.85 11.93
N ILE A 122 38.58 2.65 12.45
CA ILE A 122 37.28 1.97 12.37
C ILE A 122 36.17 2.82 13.03
N ALA A 123 36.46 3.44 14.18
CA ALA A 123 35.53 4.34 14.86
C ALA A 123 35.33 5.69 14.14
N GLU A 124 36.25 6.10 13.25
CA GLU A 124 36.12 7.31 12.45
C GLU A 124 35.32 7.07 11.16
N GLU A 125 35.52 5.91 10.50
CA GLU A 125 34.71 5.45 9.36
C GLU A 125 33.22 5.25 9.73
N GLY A 126 32.91 4.91 10.98
CA GLY A 126 31.56 4.51 11.41
C GLY A 126 30.53 5.63 11.63
N LYS A 127 30.92 6.91 11.54
CA LYS A 127 30.11 8.04 12.05
C LYS A 127 28.80 8.35 11.28
N THR A 128 28.60 7.81 10.08
CA THR A 128 27.58 8.34 9.14
C THR A 128 26.24 7.59 9.09
N SER A 129 26.09 6.40 9.69
CA SER A 129 24.77 5.70 9.73
C SER A 129 24.60 4.54 10.73
N LEU A 130 25.66 3.79 11.05
CA LEU A 130 25.53 2.39 11.50
C LEU A 130 25.48 2.16 13.04
N VAL A 131 25.12 3.15 13.84
CA VAL A 131 25.35 3.16 15.31
C VAL A 131 24.32 2.33 16.12
N LEU A 132 23.50 1.49 15.48
CA LEU A 132 22.33 0.84 16.12
C LEU A 132 22.15 -0.67 15.87
N GLU A 133 23.11 -1.35 15.26
CA GLU A 133 23.14 -2.83 15.20
C GLU A 133 24.02 -3.43 16.30
N ASP A 134 23.75 -4.67 16.71
CA ASP A 134 24.46 -5.34 17.81
C ASP A 134 25.91 -5.73 17.44
N ASP A 135 26.19 -5.87 16.14
CA ASP A 135 27.54 -6.00 15.57
C ASP A 135 27.64 -5.21 14.24
N PRO A 136 28.01 -3.91 14.30
CA PRO A 136 28.04 -3.06 13.12
C PRO A 136 29.20 -3.40 12.16
N GLU A 137 30.26 -4.08 12.63
CA GLU A 137 31.36 -4.54 11.77
C GLU A 137 30.88 -5.67 10.85
N LYS A 138 30.18 -6.68 11.40
CA LYS A 138 29.58 -7.76 10.59
C LYS A 138 28.46 -7.26 9.68
N PHE A 139 27.62 -6.32 10.15
CA PHE A 139 26.60 -5.71 9.29
C PHE A 139 27.22 -4.97 8.09
N ARG A 140 28.32 -4.24 8.30
CA ARG A 140 29.05 -3.58 7.20
C ARG A 140 29.62 -4.58 6.19
N GLU A 141 30.14 -5.72 6.64
CA GLU A 141 30.59 -6.78 5.71
C GLU A 141 29.40 -7.39 4.94
N ALA A 142 28.27 -7.60 5.61
CA ALA A 142 27.05 -8.11 4.98
C ALA A 142 26.50 -7.15 3.90
N LEU A 143 26.51 -5.84 4.15
CA LEU A 143 26.13 -4.80 3.20
C LEU A 143 27.01 -4.82 1.94
N LEU A 144 28.34 -4.83 2.09
CA LEU A 144 29.27 -4.88 0.95
C LEU A 144 29.13 -6.17 0.13
N ARG A 145 28.81 -7.30 0.77
CA ARG A 145 28.47 -8.56 0.08
C ARG A 145 27.16 -8.43 -0.70
N PHE A 146 26.13 -7.82 -0.11
CA PHE A 146 24.82 -7.56 -0.74
C PHE A 146 24.95 -6.68 -1.99
N GLU A 147 25.59 -5.51 -1.87
CA GLU A 147 25.85 -4.58 -2.98
C GLU A 147 26.60 -5.26 -4.15
N LYS A 148 27.63 -6.05 -3.81
CA LYS A 148 28.46 -6.79 -4.77
C LYS A 148 27.71 -7.91 -5.48
N TRP A 149 26.88 -8.68 -4.78
CA TRP A 149 26.24 -9.87 -5.34
C TRP A 149 24.95 -9.56 -6.08
N PHE A 150 24.13 -8.63 -5.59
CA PHE A 150 22.77 -8.44 -6.12
C PHE A 150 22.69 -7.44 -7.28
N GLU A 151 23.65 -6.51 -7.40
CA GLU A 151 23.72 -5.48 -8.45
C GLU A 151 22.55 -4.46 -8.45
N LEU A 152 21.85 -4.31 -7.33
CA LEU A 152 20.73 -3.37 -7.16
C LEU A 152 21.22 -1.89 -7.16
N PRO A 153 20.33 -0.90 -7.34
CA PRO A 153 20.69 0.52 -7.23
C PRO A 153 21.25 0.89 -5.84
N PRO A 154 22.17 1.88 -5.74
CA PRO A 154 22.80 2.27 -4.47
C PRO A 154 21.83 2.89 -3.45
N GLU A 155 20.62 3.27 -3.88
CA GLU A 155 19.52 3.72 -3.03
C GLU A 155 18.83 2.57 -2.27
N GLU A 156 19.12 1.30 -2.62
CA GLU A 156 18.49 0.13 -2.01
C GLU A 156 19.09 -0.21 -0.64
N LYS A 157 18.35 0.13 0.42
CA LYS A 157 18.79 -0.08 1.80
C LYS A 157 18.62 -1.53 2.26
N LEU A 158 19.72 -2.19 2.63
CA LEU A 158 19.70 -3.43 3.41
C LEU A 158 19.14 -3.18 4.81
N VAL A 159 18.16 -3.98 5.24
CA VAL A 159 17.49 -3.85 6.55
C VAL A 159 18.06 -4.86 7.56
N THR A 160 18.28 -6.12 7.14
CA THR A 160 18.91 -7.17 7.97
C THR A 160 19.35 -8.37 7.10
N TYR A 161 20.09 -9.31 7.68
CA TYR A 161 20.55 -10.53 7.02
C TYR A 161 20.60 -11.73 7.99
N TYR A 162 20.41 -12.94 7.46
CA TYR A 162 20.36 -14.19 8.24
C TYR A 162 21.09 -15.33 7.50
N SER A 163 21.80 -16.19 8.23
CA SER A 163 22.29 -17.48 7.72
C SER A 163 21.12 -18.46 7.63
N CYS A 164 20.97 -19.16 6.50
CA CYS A 164 19.91 -20.15 6.30
C CYS A 164 20.29 -21.22 5.25
N SER A 165 19.41 -22.19 5.04
CA SER A 165 19.45 -23.10 3.88
C SER A 165 18.21 -22.91 3.01
N TYR A 166 18.43 -22.51 1.75
CA TYR A 166 17.41 -22.42 0.70
C TYR A 166 17.29 -23.76 -0.02
N TRP A 167 16.08 -24.23 -0.28
CA TRP A 167 15.85 -25.51 -0.96
C TRP A 167 15.55 -25.32 -2.45
N LYS A 168 16.47 -25.77 -3.31
CA LYS A 168 16.21 -25.88 -4.75
C LYS A 168 15.68 -27.28 -5.04
N GLY A 169 14.36 -27.44 -4.94
CA GLY A 169 13.73 -28.76 -4.93
C GLY A 169 14.16 -29.56 -3.70
N LYS A 170 14.75 -30.75 -3.90
CA LYS A 170 15.21 -31.62 -2.80
C LYS A 170 16.66 -31.36 -2.34
N VAL A 171 17.33 -30.32 -2.84
CA VAL A 171 18.72 -30.01 -2.49
C VAL A 171 18.79 -28.73 -1.64
N PRO A 172 19.31 -28.79 -0.40
CA PRO A 172 19.56 -27.62 0.42
C PRO A 172 20.86 -26.93 0.00
N CYS A 173 20.76 -25.65 -0.34
CA CYS A 173 21.87 -24.74 -0.58
C CYS A 173 22.06 -23.86 0.66
N GLN A 174 23.13 -24.10 1.44
CA GLN A 174 23.46 -23.28 2.60
C GLN A 174 24.04 -21.92 2.15
N GLY A 175 23.49 -20.83 2.68
CA GLY A 175 23.87 -19.48 2.26
C GLY A 175 23.30 -18.39 3.16
N TRP A 176 23.18 -17.19 2.60
CA TRP A 176 22.78 -15.99 3.30
C TRP A 176 21.52 -15.37 2.67
N LEU A 177 20.50 -15.17 3.50
CA LEU A 177 19.29 -14.41 3.20
C LEU A 177 19.53 -12.96 3.59
N TYR A 178 19.22 -12.04 2.68
CA TYR A 178 19.33 -10.60 2.82
C TYR A 178 17.95 -9.99 2.62
N LEU A 179 17.50 -9.20 3.59
CA LEU A 179 16.22 -8.50 3.52
C LEU A 179 16.50 -7.01 3.38
N SER A 180 16.12 -6.43 2.24
CA SER A 180 16.19 -5.00 1.97
C SER A 180 14.79 -4.39 1.97
N THR A 181 14.70 -3.06 1.91
CA THR A 181 13.43 -2.34 1.96
C THR A 181 12.47 -2.76 0.83
N ASN A 182 12.98 -3.14 -0.34
CA ASN A 182 12.17 -3.50 -1.51
C ASN A 182 12.31 -4.96 -1.96
N PHE A 183 13.33 -5.70 -1.49
CA PHE A 183 13.62 -7.06 -1.96
C PHE A 183 13.96 -8.08 -0.86
N LEU A 184 13.61 -9.33 -1.14
CA LEU A 184 14.14 -10.55 -0.55
C LEU A 184 15.23 -11.08 -1.49
N CYS A 185 16.47 -11.15 -0.98
CA CYS A 185 17.63 -11.58 -1.75
C CYS A 185 18.33 -12.78 -1.08
N PHE A 186 18.74 -13.80 -1.82
CA PHE A 186 19.49 -14.94 -1.27
C PHE A 186 20.73 -15.28 -2.12
N TYR A 187 21.83 -15.59 -1.45
CA TYR A 187 23.09 -16.00 -2.08
C TYR A 187 23.71 -17.25 -1.43
N SER A 188 24.10 -18.20 -2.27
CA SER A 188 24.87 -19.40 -1.90
C SER A 188 25.90 -19.70 -2.99
N TYR A 189 27.10 -20.12 -2.58
CA TYR A 189 28.11 -20.68 -3.47
C TYR A 189 28.67 -21.98 -2.86
N LEU A 190 28.34 -23.13 -3.46
CA LEU A 190 28.65 -24.44 -2.90
C LEU A 190 29.09 -25.41 -4.00
N LEU A 191 30.23 -26.08 -3.81
CA LEU A 191 30.82 -27.06 -4.74
C LEU A 191 30.98 -26.55 -6.20
N GLY A 192 31.15 -25.23 -6.38
CA GLY A 192 31.27 -24.58 -7.69
C GLY A 192 29.95 -24.13 -8.32
N ALA A 193 28.80 -24.47 -7.73
CA ALA A 193 27.49 -23.98 -8.13
C ALA A 193 27.13 -22.70 -7.38
N GLU A 194 26.81 -21.63 -8.12
CA GLU A 194 26.28 -20.38 -7.59
C GLU A 194 24.74 -20.40 -7.63
N VAL A 195 24.11 -19.91 -6.56
CA VAL A 195 22.66 -19.71 -6.46
C VAL A 195 22.42 -18.28 -5.97
N LYS A 196 21.91 -17.44 -6.87
CA LYS A 196 21.46 -16.07 -6.61
C LYS A 196 19.94 -16.01 -6.84
N LEU A 197 19.21 -15.43 -5.90
CA LEU A 197 17.76 -15.22 -5.95
C LEU A 197 17.46 -13.76 -5.55
N VAL A 198 16.53 -13.12 -6.26
CA VAL A 198 16.02 -11.77 -5.99
C VAL A 198 14.52 -11.77 -6.27
N ILE A 199 13.72 -11.51 -5.24
CA ILE A 199 12.25 -11.41 -5.30
C ILE A 199 11.89 -10.05 -4.71
N SER A 200 11.06 -9.23 -5.36
CA SER A 200 10.55 -8.02 -4.72
C SER A 200 9.28 -8.30 -3.90
N TRP A 201 9.07 -7.55 -2.83
CA TRP A 201 7.98 -7.81 -1.87
C TRP A 201 6.57 -7.67 -2.48
N ASP A 202 6.43 -6.97 -3.60
CA ASP A 202 5.20 -6.80 -4.39
C ASP A 202 4.92 -7.95 -5.38
N GLU A 203 5.88 -8.83 -5.64
CA GLU A 203 5.72 -10.02 -6.50
C GLU A 203 5.35 -11.28 -5.68
N MET A 204 5.18 -11.12 -4.36
CA MET A 204 4.92 -12.18 -3.40
C MET A 204 3.42 -12.48 -3.26
N TRP A 205 3.06 -13.76 -3.37
CA TRP A 205 1.68 -14.26 -3.27
C TRP A 205 1.36 -14.90 -1.93
N ARG A 206 2.34 -15.55 -1.30
CA ARG A 206 2.19 -16.17 0.02
C ARG A 206 3.48 -16.10 0.81
N LEU A 207 3.34 -15.83 2.11
CA LEU A 207 4.39 -15.87 3.11
C LEU A 207 3.84 -16.60 4.33
N GLU A 208 4.39 -17.77 4.65
CA GLU A 208 3.89 -18.61 5.75
C GLU A 208 5.00 -19.44 6.41
N LYS A 209 4.74 -19.95 7.62
CA LYS A 209 5.64 -20.88 8.32
C LYS A 209 5.13 -22.31 8.11
N THR A 210 5.99 -23.19 7.64
CA THR A 210 5.69 -24.59 7.33
C THR A 210 6.62 -25.54 8.09
N SER A 211 6.13 -26.74 8.37
CA SER A 211 6.94 -27.85 8.87
C SER A 211 6.46 -29.13 8.18
N ASN A 212 7.38 -29.89 7.61
CA ASN A 212 7.09 -31.08 6.81
C ASN A 212 7.99 -32.23 7.29
N VAL A 213 7.63 -33.49 7.04
CA VAL A 213 8.42 -34.65 7.54
C VAL A 213 9.88 -34.65 7.05
N ILE A 214 10.17 -33.93 5.96
CA ILE A 214 11.52 -33.77 5.36
C ILE A 214 12.19 -32.43 5.79
N LEU A 215 11.41 -31.45 6.27
CA LEU A 215 11.87 -30.10 6.58
C LEU A 215 11.57 -29.74 8.04
N THR A 216 12.63 -29.48 8.82
CA THR A 216 12.54 -28.67 10.04
C THR A 216 11.83 -27.35 9.74
N GLU A 217 11.26 -26.68 10.77
CA GLU A 217 10.58 -25.38 10.64
C GLU A 217 11.23 -24.48 9.57
N SER A 218 10.42 -24.09 8.59
CA SER A 218 10.84 -23.33 7.43
C SER A 218 9.87 -22.19 7.12
N ILE A 219 10.38 -21.14 6.51
CA ILE A 219 9.57 -20.08 5.90
C ILE A 219 9.34 -20.45 4.44
N HIS A 220 8.07 -20.52 4.06
CA HIS A 220 7.62 -20.73 2.69
C HIS A 220 7.24 -19.38 2.06
N VAL A 221 7.75 -19.14 0.87
CA VAL A 221 7.50 -17.93 0.06
C VAL A 221 7.08 -18.38 -1.34
N LEU A 222 5.90 -17.98 -1.77
CA LEU A 222 5.41 -18.18 -3.14
C LEU A 222 5.55 -16.86 -3.91
N ALA A 223 6.31 -16.86 -5.00
CA ALA A 223 6.48 -15.70 -5.89
C ALA A 223 6.54 -16.17 -7.35
N HIS A 224 5.92 -15.44 -8.28
CA HIS A 224 5.84 -15.79 -9.72
C HIS A 224 5.33 -17.21 -10.07
N GLY A 225 4.73 -17.94 -9.10
CA GLY A 225 4.37 -19.35 -9.24
C GLY A 225 5.49 -20.35 -8.91
N GLU A 226 6.63 -19.90 -8.39
CA GLU A 226 7.68 -20.76 -7.82
C GLU A 226 7.58 -20.81 -6.27
N ASP A 227 7.65 -22.02 -5.71
CA ASP A 227 7.72 -22.24 -4.26
C ASP A 227 9.18 -22.13 -3.75
N HIS A 228 9.43 -21.22 -2.81
CA HIS A 228 10.75 -21.00 -2.21
C HIS A 228 10.72 -21.33 -0.71
N TYR A 229 11.59 -22.24 -0.26
CA TYR A 229 11.67 -22.67 1.15
C TYR A 229 12.99 -22.30 1.79
N PHE A 230 12.94 -21.60 2.93
CA PHE A 230 14.09 -21.17 3.73
C PHE A 230 14.05 -21.83 5.12
N SER A 231 15.14 -22.48 5.51
CA SER A 231 15.22 -23.32 6.72
C SER A 231 16.52 -23.09 7.49
N MET A 232 16.70 -23.75 8.64
CA MET A 232 17.90 -23.61 9.50
C MET A 232 18.18 -22.16 9.94
N LEU A 233 17.10 -21.40 10.15
CA LEU A 233 17.13 -20.03 10.67
C LEU A 233 17.23 -20.04 12.20
N LEU A 234 18.27 -19.41 12.76
CA LEU A 234 18.53 -19.38 14.21
C LEU A 234 17.36 -18.78 15.01
N HIS A 235 16.68 -17.78 14.46
CA HIS A 235 15.56 -17.06 15.08
C HIS A 235 14.37 -16.96 14.11
N LEU A 236 13.90 -18.12 13.60
CA LEU A 236 12.87 -18.19 12.55
C LEU A 236 11.64 -17.30 12.78
N ASN A 237 11.12 -17.22 14.01
CA ASN A 237 9.97 -16.37 14.32
C ASN A 237 10.28 -14.86 14.23
N GLU A 238 11.51 -14.44 14.54
CA GLU A 238 11.97 -13.06 14.40
C GLU A 238 12.17 -12.72 12.91
N THR A 239 12.86 -13.60 12.17
CA THR A 239 13.02 -13.49 10.72
C THR A 239 11.67 -13.38 10.02
N PHE A 240 10.71 -14.25 10.37
CA PHE A 240 9.37 -14.25 9.78
C PHE A 240 8.62 -12.93 10.02
N VAL A 241 8.61 -12.41 11.25
CA VAL A 241 7.94 -11.12 11.56
C VAL A 241 8.56 -9.95 10.80
N ILE A 242 9.88 -9.95 10.58
CA ILE A 242 10.54 -8.91 9.75
C ILE A 242 10.13 -9.04 8.28
N MET A 243 10.07 -10.26 7.73
CA MET A 243 9.60 -10.50 6.35
C MET A 243 8.12 -10.09 6.18
N GLU A 244 7.29 -10.41 7.17
CA GLU A 244 5.85 -10.09 7.19
C GLU A 244 5.60 -8.58 7.27
N GLN A 245 6.40 -7.85 8.07
CA GLN A 245 6.33 -6.39 8.13
C GLN A 245 6.87 -5.72 6.85
N LEU A 246 7.91 -6.26 6.20
CA LEU A 246 8.38 -5.76 4.90
C LEU A 246 7.36 -6.02 3.78
N ALA A 247 6.73 -7.18 3.76
CA ALA A 247 5.65 -7.50 2.82
C ALA A 247 4.45 -6.55 3.00
N ASP A 248 3.88 -6.43 4.19
CA ASP A 248 2.74 -5.52 4.43
C ASP A 248 3.13 -4.02 4.26
N TYR A 249 4.39 -3.66 4.52
CA TYR A 249 4.93 -2.34 4.18
C TYR A 249 4.87 -2.06 2.68
N SER A 250 5.43 -2.96 1.86
CA SER A 250 5.44 -2.81 0.40
C SER A 250 4.03 -2.87 -0.18
N ILE A 251 3.16 -3.76 0.34
CA ILE A 251 1.73 -3.79 0.00
C ILE A 251 1.10 -2.41 0.21
N LYS A 252 1.23 -1.85 1.42
CA LYS A 252 0.66 -0.54 1.74
C LYS A 252 1.23 0.54 0.82
N ARG A 253 2.55 0.63 0.66
CA ARG A 253 3.17 1.69 -0.15
C ARG A 253 2.75 1.63 -1.63
N LEU A 254 2.53 0.45 -2.19
CA LEU A 254 2.39 0.24 -3.64
C LEU A 254 0.96 -0.02 -4.11
N PHE A 255 0.08 -0.59 -3.27
CA PHE A 255 -1.30 -0.93 -3.63
C PHE A 255 -2.36 -0.30 -2.71
N ASP A 256 -1.97 0.24 -1.55
CA ASP A 256 -2.86 0.88 -0.56
C ASP A 256 -2.22 2.16 0.00
N LYS A 257 -2.00 3.10 -0.92
CA LYS A 257 -1.49 4.46 -0.68
C LYS A 257 -2.28 5.21 0.40
N GLU A 258 -3.52 4.81 0.67
CA GLU A 258 -4.35 5.36 1.75
C GLU A 258 -3.92 4.89 3.14
N ALA A 259 -3.63 3.61 3.31
CA ALA A 259 -3.03 3.07 4.52
C ALA A 259 -1.58 3.55 4.69
N PHE A 260 -0.80 3.64 3.61
CA PHE A 260 0.59 4.11 3.67
C PHE A 260 0.73 5.52 4.25
N GLN A 261 -0.08 6.47 3.76
CA GLN A 261 -0.09 7.86 4.26
C GLN A 261 -0.47 7.99 5.74
N ARG A 262 -0.99 6.93 6.37
CA ARG A 262 -1.37 6.87 7.79
C ARG A 262 -0.28 6.25 8.69
N VAL A 263 0.92 5.96 8.18
CA VAL A 263 2.04 5.40 8.98
C VAL A 263 3.30 6.30 8.94
N PRO A 264 3.35 7.40 9.74
CA PRO A 264 4.48 8.33 9.75
C PRO A 264 5.83 7.68 10.11
N ALA A 265 5.83 6.63 10.92
CA ALA A 265 7.05 5.95 11.37
C ALA A 265 7.77 5.15 10.27
N LEU A 266 7.12 4.88 9.13
CA LEU A 266 7.69 4.13 8.00
C LEU A 266 7.58 4.90 6.66
N SER A 267 7.13 6.16 6.67
CA SER A 267 6.83 6.92 5.45
C SER A 267 8.05 7.24 4.58
N ASP A 268 9.27 7.15 5.13
CA ASP A 268 10.54 7.23 4.40
C ASP A 268 11.20 5.83 4.33
N PRO A 269 11.30 5.22 3.13
CA PRO A 269 12.00 3.95 2.90
C PRO A 269 13.44 3.93 3.43
N LEU A 270 14.11 5.08 3.48
CA LEU A 270 15.49 5.23 3.92
C LEU A 270 15.63 5.19 5.44
N GLN A 271 14.55 5.41 6.22
CA GLN A 271 14.57 5.28 7.69
C GLN A 271 14.28 3.86 8.19
N ILE A 272 13.85 2.94 7.32
CA ILE A 272 13.52 1.57 7.74
C ILE A 272 14.75 0.87 8.31
N THR A 273 14.56 0.23 9.47
CA THR A 273 15.58 -0.52 10.20
C THR A 273 14.91 -1.71 10.88
N LYS A 274 15.67 -2.78 11.15
CA LYS A 274 15.19 -3.97 11.87
C LYS A 274 14.46 -3.59 13.16
N ARG A 275 15.12 -2.82 14.03
CA ARG A 275 14.57 -2.35 15.32
C ARG A 275 13.30 -1.50 15.15
N GLY A 276 13.20 -0.70 14.08
CA GLY A 276 12.00 0.07 13.75
C GLY A 276 10.81 -0.81 13.37
N LEU A 277 11.02 -1.82 12.53
CA LEU A 277 9.99 -2.80 12.14
C LEU A 277 9.53 -3.63 13.34
N GLU A 278 10.46 -4.06 14.21
CA GLU A 278 10.10 -4.74 15.46
C GLU A 278 9.23 -3.87 16.38
N ALA A 279 9.58 -2.58 16.54
CA ALA A 279 8.82 -1.66 17.37
C ALA A 279 7.42 -1.36 16.80
N HIS A 280 7.31 -1.28 15.47
CA HIS A 280 6.02 -1.17 14.78
C HIS A 280 5.18 -2.44 15.00
N ALA A 281 5.72 -3.64 14.77
CA ALA A 281 5.02 -4.91 14.97
C ALA A 281 4.52 -5.08 16.42
N LYS A 282 5.35 -4.75 17.41
CA LYS A 282 4.98 -4.77 18.84
C LYS A 282 3.87 -3.75 19.16
N SER A 283 3.91 -2.57 18.54
CA SER A 283 2.86 -1.53 18.68
C SER A 283 1.58 -1.89 17.94
N GLU A 284 1.66 -2.60 16.82
CA GLU A 284 0.51 -3.15 16.08
C GLU A 284 -0.21 -4.23 16.90
N GLN A 285 0.52 -5.24 17.39
CA GLN A 285 -0.04 -6.28 18.27
C GLN A 285 -0.72 -5.68 19.51
N PHE A 286 -0.09 -4.68 20.13
CA PHE A 286 -0.65 -3.92 21.26
C PHE A 286 -1.96 -3.20 20.91
N ARG A 287 -1.99 -2.42 19.80
CA ARG A 287 -3.20 -1.74 19.31
C ARG A 287 -4.34 -2.72 19.02
N THR A 288 -4.04 -3.84 18.35
CA THR A 288 -5.03 -4.86 17.98
C THR A 288 -5.58 -5.60 19.20
N PHE A 289 -4.73 -5.99 20.16
CA PHE A 289 -5.17 -6.70 21.36
C PHE A 289 -6.08 -5.84 22.25
N PHE A 290 -5.71 -4.58 22.49
CA PHE A 290 -6.46 -3.66 23.36
C PHE A 290 -7.47 -2.76 22.62
N ARG A 291 -7.64 -2.93 21.30
CA ARG A 291 -8.49 -2.11 20.42
C ARG A 291 -8.33 -0.61 20.64
N LEU A 292 -7.08 -0.15 20.56
CA LEU A 292 -6.74 1.25 20.73
C LEU A 292 -6.82 2.02 19.38
N PRO A 293 -6.85 3.37 19.41
CA PRO A 293 -6.67 4.20 18.21
C PRO A 293 -5.37 3.85 17.46
N LYS A 294 -5.33 4.12 16.16
CA LYS A 294 -4.19 3.76 15.28
C LYS A 294 -2.91 4.54 15.62
N GLU A 295 -3.08 5.67 16.30
CA GLU A 295 -2.08 6.64 16.74
C GLU A 295 -1.31 6.17 17.99
N GLU A 296 -1.86 5.25 18.78
CA GLU A 296 -1.25 4.76 20.01
C GLU A 296 -0.08 3.82 19.73
N ASN A 297 1.13 4.23 20.12
CA ASN A 297 2.33 3.41 20.02
C ASN A 297 2.74 2.87 21.39
N LEU A 298 3.34 1.67 21.41
CA LEU A 298 3.73 1.00 22.65
C LEU A 298 5.05 1.58 23.17
N LEU A 299 5.01 2.24 24.33
CA LEU A 299 6.16 2.94 24.92
C LEU A 299 6.95 2.07 25.90
N GLU A 300 6.26 1.39 26.82
CA GLU A 300 6.87 0.54 27.85
C GLU A 300 6.02 -0.71 28.11
N VAL A 301 6.69 -1.83 28.40
CA VAL A 301 6.06 -3.09 28.84
C VAL A 301 6.74 -3.54 30.13
N HIS A 302 5.93 -3.79 31.17
CA HIS A 302 6.42 -4.24 32.48
C HIS A 302 5.68 -5.51 32.93
N GLU A 303 6.41 -6.56 33.25
CA GLU A 303 5.85 -7.75 33.89
C GLU A 303 5.42 -7.42 35.33
N SER A 304 4.25 -7.89 35.75
CA SER A 304 3.72 -7.63 37.09
C SER A 304 2.60 -8.60 37.48
N PHE A 305 2.28 -8.61 38.77
CA PHE A 305 1.08 -9.23 39.30
C PHE A 305 0.02 -8.16 39.63
N LEU A 306 -1.14 -8.22 38.98
CA LEU A 306 -2.31 -7.40 39.31
C LEU A 306 -3.13 -8.09 40.40
N TRP A 307 -3.42 -7.39 41.49
CA TRP A 307 -4.42 -7.81 42.48
C TRP A 307 -5.83 -7.72 41.87
N VAL A 308 -6.51 -8.86 41.77
CA VAL A 308 -7.86 -8.95 41.20
C VAL A 308 -8.90 -8.98 42.33
N PRO A 309 -9.70 -7.90 42.53
CA PRO A 309 -10.45 -7.72 43.78
C PRO A 309 -11.49 -8.80 44.09
N PHE A 310 -12.13 -9.36 43.07
CA PHE A 310 -13.23 -10.32 43.19
C PHE A 310 -12.76 -11.78 43.34
N SER A 311 -11.53 -12.10 42.93
CA SER A 311 -10.96 -13.45 43.06
C SER A 311 -10.00 -13.59 44.24
N HIS A 312 -9.64 -12.48 44.89
CA HIS A 312 -8.70 -12.41 46.00
C HIS A 312 -7.30 -13.01 45.71
N PHE A 313 -6.88 -13.03 44.44
CA PHE A 313 -5.54 -13.46 44.05
C PHE A 313 -4.84 -12.47 43.11
N ASN A 314 -3.53 -12.68 42.97
CA ASN A 314 -2.63 -11.91 42.11
C ASN A 314 -2.51 -12.58 40.73
N THR A 315 -3.05 -11.97 39.69
CA THR A 315 -2.94 -12.46 38.31
C THR A 315 -1.63 -11.99 37.69
N LEU A 316 -0.77 -12.93 37.25
CA LEU A 316 0.42 -12.62 36.48
C LEU A 316 0.05 -12.09 35.08
N GLY A 317 0.69 -11.00 34.67
CA GLY A 317 0.47 -10.40 33.37
C GLY A 317 1.47 -9.30 33.04
N LYS A 318 1.12 -8.49 32.04
CA LYS A 318 1.95 -7.39 31.54
C LYS A 318 1.17 -6.08 31.60
N ILE A 319 1.78 -5.06 32.20
CA ILE A 319 1.38 -3.67 32.05
C ILE A 319 1.95 -3.20 30.71
N CYS A 320 1.11 -2.64 29.85
CA CYS A 320 1.52 -2.02 28.60
C CYS A 320 1.13 -0.54 28.63
N LEU A 321 2.09 0.33 28.33
CA LEU A 321 1.94 1.78 28.42
C LEU A 321 2.02 2.41 27.03
N SER A 322 1.09 3.31 26.72
CA SER A 322 1.12 4.15 25.52
C SER A 322 1.06 5.64 25.89
N GLU A 323 0.83 6.50 24.90
CA GLU A 323 0.74 7.95 25.09
C GLU A 323 -0.50 8.32 25.92
N ASN A 324 -1.67 7.76 25.56
CA ASN A 324 -2.96 8.06 26.19
C ASN A 324 -3.58 6.90 27.01
N TYR A 325 -2.97 5.71 27.05
CA TYR A 325 -3.55 4.55 27.76
C TYR A 325 -2.56 3.81 28.69
N LEU A 326 -3.11 3.32 29.79
CA LEU A 326 -2.51 2.33 30.69
C LEU A 326 -3.32 1.04 30.56
N CYS A 327 -2.71 -0.01 30.02
CA CYS A 327 -3.37 -1.29 29.79
C CYS A 327 -2.72 -2.40 30.63
N PHE A 328 -3.50 -3.44 30.96
CA PHE A 328 -2.98 -4.68 31.56
C PHE A 328 -3.65 -5.89 30.90
N ALA A 329 -2.88 -6.94 30.64
CA ALA A 329 -3.39 -8.25 30.23
C ALA A 329 -2.73 -9.38 31.02
N SER A 330 -3.52 -10.39 31.41
CA SER A 330 -3.02 -11.64 31.99
C SER A 330 -2.10 -12.38 31.02
N GLN A 331 -1.21 -13.24 31.54
CA GLN A 331 -0.23 -14.00 30.73
C GLN A 331 -0.87 -14.85 29.63
N ASP A 332 -2.11 -15.29 29.82
CA ASP A 332 -2.91 -16.08 28.88
C ASP A 332 -3.88 -15.25 28.01
N GLY A 333 -3.93 -13.92 28.22
CA GLY A 333 -4.92 -13.00 27.65
C GLY A 333 -6.39 -13.25 28.03
N SER A 334 -6.70 -14.35 28.73
CA SER A 334 -8.05 -14.93 28.84
C SER A 334 -8.67 -14.82 30.23
N GLN A 335 -7.85 -14.67 31.27
CA GLN A 335 -8.33 -14.50 32.65
C GLN A 335 -8.83 -13.08 32.90
N CYS A 336 -8.03 -12.06 32.56
CA CYS A 336 -8.40 -10.66 32.75
C CYS A 336 -7.58 -9.72 31.86
N HIS A 337 -8.22 -8.71 31.28
CA HIS A 337 -7.54 -7.51 30.79
C HIS A 337 -8.30 -6.24 31.20
N ILE A 338 -7.59 -5.10 31.20
CA ILE A 338 -8.09 -3.77 31.58
C ILE A 338 -7.48 -2.72 30.64
N ILE A 339 -8.28 -1.73 30.24
CA ILE A 339 -7.88 -0.59 29.41
C ILE A 339 -8.30 0.69 30.12
N ILE A 340 -7.33 1.47 30.65
CA ILE A 340 -7.59 2.74 31.34
C ILE A 340 -7.03 3.90 30.51
N PRO A 341 -7.88 4.85 30.06
CA PRO A 341 -7.40 6.12 29.51
C PRO A 341 -6.68 6.95 30.59
N MET A 342 -5.55 7.57 30.25
CA MET A 342 -4.72 8.36 31.17
C MET A 342 -5.49 9.52 31.84
N ARG A 343 -6.51 10.06 31.15
CA ARG A 343 -7.43 11.09 31.68
C ARG A 343 -8.28 10.64 32.87
N GLU A 344 -8.44 9.32 33.08
CA GLU A 344 -9.16 8.75 34.22
C GLU A 344 -8.24 8.42 35.40
N VAL A 345 -6.92 8.49 35.23
CA VAL A 345 -5.95 8.26 36.32
C VAL A 345 -5.82 9.53 37.16
N VAL A 346 -6.18 9.43 38.44
CA VAL A 346 -6.25 10.54 39.40
C VAL A 346 -4.97 10.63 40.23
N ASN A 347 -4.42 9.49 40.67
CA ASN A 347 -3.19 9.45 41.46
C ASN A 347 -2.40 8.15 41.20
N VAL A 348 -1.11 8.18 41.48
CA VAL A 348 -0.22 7.01 41.44
C VAL A 348 0.57 6.96 42.75
N GLU A 349 0.21 6.01 43.61
CA GLU A 349 0.77 5.82 44.94
C GLU A 349 1.90 4.80 44.92
N LYS A 350 2.99 5.16 45.60
CA LYS A 350 4.16 4.31 45.84
C LYS A 350 4.07 3.79 47.29
N PRO A 351 3.57 2.56 47.54
CA PRO A 351 3.75 1.90 48.82
C PRO A 351 5.25 1.67 49.14
N ASP A 352 5.54 1.17 50.35
CA ASP A 352 6.89 1.07 50.93
C ASP A 352 7.96 0.58 49.95
N SER A 353 9.16 1.16 50.03
CA SER A 353 10.27 0.91 49.11
C SER A 353 10.76 -0.55 49.07
N SER A 354 10.40 -1.37 50.04
CA SER A 354 10.61 -2.81 50.07
C SER A 354 9.65 -3.61 49.17
N SER A 355 8.45 -3.08 48.89
CA SER A 355 7.32 -3.85 48.35
C SER A 355 7.31 -4.04 46.82
N ARG A 356 8.05 -3.21 46.07
CA ARG A 356 8.00 -3.13 44.59
C ARG A 356 6.56 -3.05 44.01
N ALA A 357 5.62 -2.55 44.79
CA ALA A 357 4.23 -2.42 44.40
C ALA A 357 3.92 -1.00 43.89
N LEU A 358 2.85 -0.91 43.10
CA LEU A 358 2.39 0.30 42.43
C LEU A 358 0.87 0.35 42.52
N THR A 359 0.31 1.39 43.15
CA THR A 359 -1.15 1.55 43.23
C THR A 359 -1.60 2.71 42.35
N VAL A 360 -2.46 2.43 41.38
CA VAL A 360 -2.99 3.40 40.41
C VAL A 360 -4.45 3.68 40.76
N CYS A 361 -4.74 4.91 41.16
CA CYS A 361 -6.05 5.34 41.62
C CYS A 361 -6.81 5.98 40.45
N VAL A 362 -7.96 5.41 40.11
CA VAL A 362 -8.79 5.76 38.94
C VAL A 362 -10.04 6.52 39.39
N ARG A 363 -10.54 7.42 38.55
CA ARG A 363 -11.82 8.12 38.75
C ARG A 363 -12.93 7.08 39.02
N GLY A 364 -13.81 7.38 39.99
CA GLY A 364 -14.77 6.40 40.51
C GLY A 364 -14.32 5.62 41.76
N LYS A 365 -13.26 6.09 42.46
CA LYS A 365 -12.77 5.54 43.75
C LYS A 365 -12.22 4.09 43.68
N ARG A 366 -11.88 3.57 42.49
CA ARG A 366 -11.17 2.28 42.36
C ARG A 366 -9.66 2.48 42.38
N ALA A 367 -8.93 1.55 42.98
CA ALA A 367 -7.47 1.53 42.99
C ALA A 367 -6.98 0.17 42.47
N LEU A 368 -6.22 0.16 41.37
CA LEU A 368 -5.54 -1.03 40.88
C LEU A 368 -4.20 -1.16 41.60
N ARG A 369 -3.92 -2.33 42.17
CA ARG A 369 -2.64 -2.63 42.83
C ARG A 369 -1.85 -3.63 41.99
N PHE A 370 -0.74 -3.17 41.43
CA PHE A 370 0.27 -3.99 40.79
C PHE A 370 1.40 -4.31 41.78
N SER A 371 2.02 -5.47 41.63
CA SER A 371 3.10 -5.96 42.51
C SER A 371 4.22 -6.64 41.71
N GLU A 372 5.41 -6.71 42.31
CA GLU A 372 6.67 -7.17 41.71
C GLU A 372 7.13 -6.40 40.46
N VAL A 373 6.67 -5.16 40.28
CA VAL A 373 6.93 -4.36 39.09
C VAL A 373 8.42 -4.00 38.98
N ARG A 374 9.08 -4.37 37.88
CA ARG A 374 10.45 -3.93 37.58
C ARG A 374 10.46 -2.42 37.33
N ASP A 375 11.51 -1.73 37.77
CA ASP A 375 11.68 -0.27 37.64
C ASP A 375 10.45 0.56 38.03
N TYR A 376 9.68 0.10 39.02
CA TYR A 376 8.40 0.70 39.46
C TYR A 376 8.49 2.22 39.71
N GLN A 377 9.66 2.73 40.12
CA GLN A 377 9.88 4.17 40.32
C GLN A 377 9.84 4.98 39.01
N ARG A 378 10.38 4.43 37.91
CA ARG A 378 10.31 5.00 36.56
C ARG A 378 8.87 4.97 36.07
N LEU A 379 8.23 3.80 36.03
CA LEU A 379 6.86 3.65 35.56
C LEU A 379 5.89 4.56 36.33
N ALA A 380 6.01 4.61 37.66
CA ALA A 380 5.21 5.49 38.51
C ALA A 380 5.49 6.99 38.32
N ASN A 381 6.61 7.37 37.70
CA ASN A 381 6.89 8.74 37.28
C ASN A 381 6.32 8.98 35.89
N THR A 382 6.54 8.08 34.92
CA THR A 382 5.99 8.15 33.56
C THR A 382 4.47 8.27 33.54
N ILE A 383 3.76 7.48 34.35
CA ILE A 383 2.29 7.60 34.50
C ILE A 383 1.93 8.96 35.11
N ARG A 384 2.59 9.39 36.21
CA ARG A 384 2.29 10.68 36.88
C ARG A 384 2.54 11.89 35.99
N SER A 385 3.52 11.86 35.09
CA SER A 385 3.74 12.90 34.08
C SER A 385 2.72 12.91 32.94
N ARG A 386 1.85 11.91 32.85
CA ARG A 386 0.78 11.78 31.84
C ARG A 386 -0.63 11.93 32.43
N CYS A 387 -0.80 11.72 33.73
CA CYS A 387 -2.05 12.00 34.44
C CYS A 387 -2.50 13.47 34.27
N GLY A 388 -3.80 13.68 34.07
CA GLY A 388 -4.44 15.01 34.17
C GLY A 388 -4.24 15.99 33.00
N ILE A 389 -3.35 15.73 32.04
CA ILE A 389 -3.04 16.67 30.93
C ILE A 389 -4.25 16.94 30.01
N SER A 390 -5.21 16.01 29.92
CA SER A 390 -6.38 16.09 29.02
C SER A 390 -7.71 16.40 29.76
N ALA A 391 -7.66 16.98 30.96
CA ALA A 391 -8.85 17.24 31.77
C ALA A 391 -9.52 18.60 31.47
N SER A 392 -10.28 18.68 30.37
CA SER A 392 -11.16 19.85 30.12
C SER A 392 -12.27 19.94 31.18
N PRO A 393 -12.48 21.09 31.86
CA PRO A 393 -13.26 21.16 33.10
C PRO A 393 -14.77 21.34 32.88
N GLN A 394 -15.45 20.34 32.30
CA GLN A 394 -16.93 20.30 32.26
C GLN A 394 -17.57 18.97 32.73
N HIS A 395 -16.90 17.82 32.62
CA HIS A 395 -17.47 16.55 33.09
C HIS A 395 -17.27 16.32 34.59
N SER A 396 -18.19 16.86 35.41
CA SER A 396 -18.22 16.62 36.87
C SER A 396 -19.63 16.51 37.47
N ALA A 397 -20.61 15.94 36.75
CA ALA A 397 -21.95 15.65 37.30
C ALA A 397 -22.76 14.54 36.57
N SER A 398 -22.40 13.25 36.71
CA SER A 398 -23.26 12.14 36.22
C SER A 398 -22.90 10.73 36.77
N SER A 399 -22.76 10.55 38.09
CA SER A 399 -22.49 9.20 38.66
C SER A 399 -23.07 8.92 40.06
N GLU A 400 -24.25 9.47 40.40
CA GLU A 400 -25.02 9.02 41.58
C GLU A 400 -26.51 9.41 41.43
N VAL A 401 -27.40 8.45 41.14
CA VAL A 401 -28.85 8.71 41.01
C VAL A 401 -29.52 8.62 42.38
N SER A 402 -29.43 9.70 43.16
CA SER A 402 -30.21 9.86 44.40
C SER A 402 -31.57 10.55 44.12
N ARG A 403 -32.66 9.86 44.46
CA ARG A 403 -34.03 10.18 44.03
C ARG A 403 -34.71 11.26 44.91
N SER A 404 -34.19 12.48 44.91
CA SER A 404 -34.73 13.62 45.69
C SER A 404 -35.26 14.77 44.81
N LYS A 405 -36.53 15.15 45.00
CA LYS A 405 -37.17 16.28 44.32
C LYS A 405 -36.48 17.61 44.68
N CYS A 406 -36.01 18.37 43.68
CA CYS A 406 -35.65 19.77 43.87
C CYS A 406 -36.22 20.64 42.74
N ARG A 407 -37.02 21.65 43.10
CA ARG A 407 -37.57 22.67 42.18
C ARG A 407 -36.71 23.93 42.27
N PHE A 408 -35.76 24.20 41.37
CA PHE A 408 -35.19 25.55 41.18
C PHE A 408 -34.30 25.67 39.91
N THR A 409 -34.91 25.73 38.72
CA THR A 409 -34.19 26.09 37.46
C THR A 409 -35.09 26.68 36.36
N LEU A 410 -36.34 27.00 36.67
CA LEU A 410 -37.42 27.24 35.69
C LEU A 410 -37.40 28.60 34.95
N TYR A 411 -36.37 29.44 35.18
CA TYR A 411 -36.29 30.80 34.61
C TYR A 411 -35.32 30.96 33.44
N SER A 412 -34.43 29.99 33.18
CA SER A 412 -33.48 30.09 32.06
C SER A 412 -33.96 29.42 30.77
N SER A 413 -34.87 28.44 30.84
CA SER A 413 -35.36 27.71 29.66
C SER A 413 -36.38 28.50 28.85
N LEU A 414 -37.31 29.19 29.54
CA LEU A 414 -38.44 29.89 28.91
C LEU A 414 -38.03 31.01 27.94
N LEU A 415 -36.89 31.67 28.18
CA LEU A 415 -36.39 32.71 27.29
C LEU A 415 -35.76 32.14 26.01
N PHE A 416 -35.17 30.95 26.07
CA PHE A 416 -34.56 30.28 24.91
C PHE A 416 -35.62 29.67 23.99
N SER A 417 -36.71 29.14 24.55
CA SER A 417 -37.84 28.57 23.79
C SER A 417 -38.65 29.59 22.97
N LEU A 418 -38.42 30.90 23.13
CA LEU A 418 -39.19 31.95 22.45
C LEU A 418 -38.58 32.45 21.12
N TRP A 419 -37.38 31.99 20.73
CA TRP A 419 -36.73 32.40 19.48
C TRP A 419 -36.61 31.30 18.41
N PHE A 420 -37.00 30.05 18.70
CA PHE A 420 -37.00 28.95 17.73
C PHE A 420 -38.39 28.33 17.54
N THR A 421 -39.25 29.02 16.77
CA THR A 421 -40.59 28.52 16.39
C THR A 421 -40.78 28.41 14.88
N LYS A 422 -39.76 27.90 14.16
CA LYS A 422 -39.86 27.24 12.84
C LYS A 422 -38.48 26.72 12.39
N ASP A 423 -38.24 25.42 12.60
CA ASP A 423 -37.39 24.53 11.77
C ASP A 423 -37.14 23.21 12.53
N SER A 424 -37.89 22.15 12.20
CA SER A 424 -37.78 20.86 12.91
C SER A 424 -36.60 19.98 12.45
N SER A 425 -35.89 20.37 11.38
CA SER A 425 -34.87 19.56 10.71
C SER A 425 -33.47 19.66 11.32
N LYS A 426 -33.23 20.64 12.21
CA LYS A 426 -31.89 21.03 12.69
C LYS A 426 -31.50 20.44 14.05
N ALA A 427 -32.38 19.70 14.72
CA ALA A 427 -32.09 19.08 16.01
C ALA A 427 -31.41 17.71 15.85
N VAL A 428 -30.25 17.54 16.50
CA VAL A 428 -29.58 16.26 16.75
C VAL A 428 -30.37 15.46 17.79
N SER A 429 -30.56 14.15 17.60
CA SER A 429 -31.29 13.32 18.56
C SER A 429 -30.45 13.08 19.82
N THR A 430 -30.95 13.57 20.96
CA THR A 430 -30.35 13.38 22.30
C THR A 430 -30.70 12.02 22.93
N GLU A 431 -31.57 11.24 22.31
CA GLU A 431 -31.96 9.89 22.72
C GLU A 431 -31.81 8.89 21.55
N ALA A 432 -31.76 7.59 21.89
CA ALA A 432 -31.69 6.51 20.92
C ALA A 432 -33.08 6.24 20.33
N LEU A 433 -33.17 5.83 19.06
CA LEU A 433 -34.48 5.75 18.39
C LEU A 433 -35.44 4.74 19.05
N MET A 434 -34.94 3.68 19.69
CA MET A 434 -35.81 2.75 20.42
C MET A 434 -36.57 3.37 21.60
N THR A 435 -36.00 4.33 22.35
CA THR A 435 -36.73 4.97 23.47
C THR A 435 -37.87 5.87 22.98
N VAL A 436 -37.77 6.36 21.74
CA VAL A 436 -38.77 7.22 21.09
C VAL A 436 -39.87 6.40 20.40
N PHE A 437 -39.50 5.33 19.68
CA PHE A 437 -40.43 4.57 18.84
C PHE A 437 -40.99 3.30 19.49
N HIS A 438 -40.36 2.79 20.57
CA HIS A 438 -40.87 1.68 21.40
C HIS A 438 -40.81 2.04 22.90
N PRO A 439 -41.62 3.01 23.37
CA PRO A 439 -41.71 3.31 24.80
C PRO A 439 -42.24 2.09 25.58
N GLN A 440 -41.48 1.65 26.59
CA GLN A 440 -41.82 0.48 27.40
C GLN A 440 -43.01 0.78 28.34
N ASP A 441 -44.16 0.14 28.13
CA ASP A 441 -45.35 0.24 29.00
C ASP A 441 -45.11 -0.43 30.36
N VAL A 442 -44.55 0.35 31.30
CA VAL A 442 -44.11 -0.09 32.63
C VAL A 442 -45.24 -0.72 33.48
N GLU A 443 -46.51 -0.47 33.15
CA GLU A 443 -47.66 -0.93 33.93
C GLU A 443 -48.14 -2.36 33.60
N ASN A 444 -47.69 -2.98 32.50
CA ASN A 444 -48.02 -4.36 32.13
C ASN A 444 -46.76 -5.20 31.82
N LEU A 445 -46.19 -5.83 32.85
CA LEU A 445 -45.01 -6.69 32.72
C LEU A 445 -45.32 -8.05 32.09
N ASP A 446 -45.21 -8.14 30.77
CA ASP A 446 -45.15 -9.42 30.05
C ASP A 446 -43.91 -10.26 30.44
N PRO A 447 -43.97 -11.60 30.49
CA PRO A 447 -42.81 -12.48 30.69
C PRO A 447 -41.55 -12.15 29.86
N LYS A 448 -41.65 -11.61 28.63
CA LYS A 448 -40.47 -11.12 27.87
C LYS A 448 -39.79 -9.94 28.58
N MET A 449 -40.56 -8.95 29.03
CA MET A 449 -40.01 -7.81 29.79
C MET A 449 -39.39 -8.25 31.11
N LEU A 450 -39.94 -9.28 31.75
CA LEU A 450 -39.33 -9.87 32.96
C LEU A 450 -37.96 -10.49 32.66
N LYS A 451 -37.78 -11.17 31.51
CA LYS A 451 -36.46 -11.68 31.09
C LYS A 451 -35.45 -10.55 30.87
N GLU A 452 -35.83 -9.47 30.18
CA GLU A 452 -34.95 -8.30 30.03
C GLU A 452 -34.53 -7.72 31.38
N LYS A 453 -35.45 -7.59 32.35
CA LYS A 453 -35.10 -7.17 33.71
C LYS A 453 -34.20 -8.17 34.44
N MET A 454 -34.31 -9.49 34.20
CA MET A 454 -33.36 -10.47 34.73
C MET A 454 -31.96 -10.35 34.09
N LYS A 455 -31.86 -10.04 32.79
CA LYS A 455 -30.58 -9.71 32.15
C LYS A 455 -29.99 -8.42 32.74
N GLU A 456 -30.78 -7.34 32.91
CA GLU A 456 -30.34 -6.10 33.57
C GLU A 456 -29.79 -6.36 34.98
N GLN A 457 -30.47 -7.15 35.81
CA GLN A 457 -29.97 -7.50 37.15
C GLN A 457 -28.67 -8.30 37.09
N SER A 458 -28.53 -9.22 36.14
CA SER A 458 -27.29 -9.99 35.94
C SER A 458 -26.11 -9.07 35.59
N TRP A 459 -26.33 -8.08 34.72
CA TRP A 459 -25.33 -7.04 34.41
C TRP A 459 -25.04 -6.11 35.60
N ASN A 460 -26.04 -5.71 36.39
CA ASN A 460 -25.82 -4.90 37.60
C ASN A 460 -24.97 -5.66 38.66
N ILE A 461 -25.19 -6.96 38.83
CA ILE A 461 -24.34 -7.81 39.68
C ILE A 461 -22.92 -7.85 39.12
N HIS A 462 -22.75 -8.07 37.81
CA HIS A 462 -21.45 -8.05 37.15
C HIS A 462 -20.72 -6.70 37.32
N PHE A 463 -21.42 -5.57 37.17
CA PHE A 463 -20.86 -4.25 37.42
C PHE A 463 -20.43 -4.01 38.87
N SER A 464 -21.09 -4.66 39.86
CA SER A 464 -20.69 -4.58 41.26
C SER A 464 -19.40 -5.37 41.58
N GLU A 465 -19.18 -6.48 40.88
CA GLU A 465 -18.01 -7.36 41.06
C GLU A 465 -16.81 -6.87 40.21
N TYR A 466 -17.03 -6.61 38.91
CA TYR A 466 -16.00 -6.31 37.91
C TYR A 466 -15.80 -4.81 37.64
N GLY A 467 -16.76 -3.96 38.03
CA GLY A 467 -16.81 -2.53 37.70
C GLY A 467 -17.57 -2.23 36.41
N ARG A 468 -17.76 -0.93 36.13
CA ARG A 468 -18.50 -0.40 34.97
C ARG A 468 -17.67 0.68 34.25
N GLY A 469 -17.96 0.90 32.96
CA GLY A 469 -17.26 1.88 32.13
C GLY A 469 -15.76 1.62 31.99
N THR A 470 -14.97 2.68 31.82
CA THR A 470 -13.50 2.66 31.60
C THR A 470 -12.65 2.09 32.75
N SER A 471 -13.28 1.62 33.84
CA SER A 471 -12.61 0.92 34.95
C SER A 471 -12.96 -0.57 35.05
N MET A 472 -13.73 -1.09 34.09
CA MET A 472 -14.22 -2.47 34.06
C MET A 472 -13.09 -3.49 33.83
N PHE A 473 -13.20 -4.65 34.49
CA PHE A 473 -12.31 -5.80 34.27
C PHE A 473 -12.97 -6.71 33.23
N PHE A 474 -12.38 -6.84 32.04
CA PHE A 474 -12.90 -7.72 30.99
C PHE A 474 -12.46 -9.17 31.26
N THR A 475 -13.42 -10.10 31.35
CA THR A 475 -13.17 -11.49 31.79
C THR A 475 -14.08 -12.49 31.07
N ARG A 476 -13.85 -13.81 31.29
CA ARG A 476 -14.74 -14.86 30.77
C ARG A 476 -16.21 -14.65 31.19
N LYS A 477 -16.50 -14.30 32.46
CA LYS A 477 -17.87 -13.96 32.91
C LYS A 477 -18.51 -12.83 32.10
N THR A 478 -17.70 -11.89 31.59
CA THR A 478 -18.19 -10.80 30.72
C THR A 478 -18.66 -11.36 29.38
N ARG A 479 -17.88 -12.26 28.74
CA ARG A 479 -18.31 -13.00 27.54
C ARG A 479 -19.56 -13.84 27.79
N ASP A 480 -19.63 -14.55 28.92
CA ASP A 480 -20.74 -15.44 29.26
C ASP A 480 -22.09 -14.70 29.38
N LEU A 481 -22.09 -13.40 29.69
CA LEU A 481 -23.28 -12.54 29.69
C LEU A 481 -23.63 -12.01 28.30
N ILE A 482 -22.65 -11.82 27.42
CA ILE A 482 -22.83 -11.29 26.06
C ILE A 482 -23.36 -12.38 25.12
N VAL A 483 -22.88 -13.62 25.28
CA VAL A 483 -23.42 -14.82 24.61
C VAL A 483 -24.90 -15.07 24.96
N ARG A 484 -25.39 -14.54 26.09
CA ARG A 484 -26.81 -14.59 26.50
C ARG A 484 -27.64 -13.37 26.02
N GLY A 485 -27.05 -12.50 25.21
CA GLY A 485 -27.63 -11.24 24.76
C GLY A 485 -27.51 -10.11 25.79
N VAL A 486 -27.17 -8.91 25.31
CA VAL A 486 -27.14 -7.69 26.13
C VAL A 486 -28.57 -7.13 26.26
N PRO A 487 -29.00 -6.64 27.45
CA PRO A 487 -30.30 -5.98 27.59
C PRO A 487 -30.38 -4.74 26.70
N GLU A 488 -31.55 -4.46 26.12
CA GLU A 488 -31.72 -3.33 25.18
C GLU A 488 -31.21 -2.01 25.77
N ALA A 489 -31.53 -1.74 27.04
CA ALA A 489 -31.17 -0.53 27.77
C ALA A 489 -29.66 -0.38 28.08
N LEU A 490 -28.83 -1.40 27.84
CA LEU A 490 -27.39 -1.38 28.05
C LEU A 490 -26.56 -1.45 26.76
N ARG A 491 -27.18 -1.72 25.60
CA ARG A 491 -26.48 -1.91 24.32
C ARG A 491 -25.62 -0.71 23.94
N GLY A 492 -26.19 0.50 23.87
CA GLY A 492 -25.42 1.71 23.53
C GLY A 492 -24.20 1.95 24.43
N GLU A 493 -24.32 1.76 25.75
CA GLU A 493 -23.20 1.91 26.69
C GLU A 493 -22.12 0.85 26.47
N LEU A 494 -22.51 -0.42 26.34
CA LEU A 494 -21.57 -1.53 26.24
C LEU A 494 -20.90 -1.61 24.86
N TRP A 495 -21.61 -1.30 23.78
CA TRP A 495 -21.03 -1.14 22.45
C TRP A 495 -20.02 0.01 22.43
N MET A 496 -20.34 1.16 23.05
CA MET A 496 -19.41 2.30 23.17
C MET A 496 -18.17 1.96 24.01
N LEU A 497 -18.30 1.06 25.00
CA LEU A 497 -17.20 0.58 25.83
C LEU A 497 -16.29 -0.42 25.08
N PHE A 498 -16.86 -1.48 24.49
CA PHE A 498 -16.09 -2.59 23.90
C PHE A 498 -15.43 -2.25 22.54
N SER A 499 -15.93 -1.21 21.84
CA SER A 499 -15.33 -0.65 20.62
C SER A 499 -14.24 0.39 20.90
N GLY A 500 -14.17 0.89 22.14
CA GLY A 500 -13.35 2.04 22.52
C GLY A 500 -13.94 3.42 22.16
N ALA A 501 -15.06 3.47 21.44
CA ALA A 501 -15.68 4.71 20.94
C ALA A 501 -16.02 5.74 22.05
N VAL A 502 -16.33 5.27 23.27
CA VAL A 502 -16.49 6.12 24.46
C VAL A 502 -15.26 6.99 24.75
N ASN A 503 -14.07 6.52 24.38
CA ASN A 503 -12.82 7.26 24.59
C ASN A 503 -12.58 8.29 23.49
N ASP A 504 -12.88 7.95 22.24
CA ASP A 504 -12.74 8.83 21.08
C ASP A 504 -13.68 10.04 21.18
N MET A 505 -14.95 9.80 21.53
CA MET A 505 -15.94 10.86 21.79
C MET A 505 -15.49 11.80 22.91
N ALA A 506 -15.01 11.23 24.03
CA ALA A 506 -14.58 12.01 25.19
C ALA A 506 -13.28 12.82 24.97
N THR A 507 -12.50 12.55 23.92
CA THR A 507 -11.34 13.38 23.53
C THR A 507 -11.67 14.42 22.45
N HIS A 508 -12.86 14.38 21.83
CA HIS A 508 -13.26 15.31 20.76
C HIS A 508 -14.64 15.97 21.03
N PRO A 509 -14.85 16.71 22.14
CA PRO A 509 -16.15 17.31 22.45
C PRO A 509 -16.63 18.28 21.36
N GLY A 510 -17.87 18.10 20.88
CA GLY A 510 -18.49 18.97 19.86
C GLY A 510 -18.15 18.63 18.40
N TYR A 511 -17.18 17.74 18.17
CA TYR A 511 -16.67 17.41 16.82
C TYR A 511 -17.74 16.85 15.88
N TYR A 512 -18.69 16.03 16.37
CA TYR A 512 -19.80 15.56 15.54
C TYR A 512 -20.70 16.72 15.06
N THR A 513 -21.02 17.66 15.95
CA THR A 513 -21.82 18.85 15.60
C THR A 513 -21.13 19.69 14.53
N GLU A 514 -19.83 19.94 14.68
CA GLU A 514 -19.03 20.67 13.68
C GLU A 514 -19.01 19.95 12.32
N LEU A 515 -18.89 18.61 12.29
CA LEU A 515 -18.96 17.83 11.05
C LEU A 515 -20.34 17.87 10.39
N VAL A 516 -21.42 17.83 11.16
CA VAL A 516 -22.79 17.98 10.62
C VAL A 516 -22.96 19.36 10.00
N GLU A 517 -22.53 20.44 10.68
CA GLU A 517 -22.59 21.80 10.14
C GLU A 517 -21.74 22.00 8.88
N GLN A 518 -20.56 21.36 8.80
CA GLN A 518 -19.65 21.48 7.65
C GLN A 518 -20.05 20.61 6.44
N SER A 519 -20.77 19.51 6.66
CA SER A 519 -21.17 18.57 5.60
C SER A 519 -22.57 18.83 5.04
N LEU A 520 -23.43 19.56 5.77
CA LEU A 520 -24.74 20.01 5.33
C LEU A 520 -24.67 20.78 3.99
N GLY A 521 -25.43 20.31 3.00
CA GLY A 521 -25.50 20.94 1.67
C GLY A 521 -24.32 20.63 0.75
N THR A 522 -23.39 19.76 1.14
CA THR A 522 -22.40 19.21 0.19
C THR A 522 -23.07 18.27 -0.82
N SER A 523 -22.58 18.25 -2.05
CA SER A 523 -22.99 17.30 -3.10
C SER A 523 -21.75 16.62 -3.66
N THR A 524 -21.73 15.30 -3.53
CA THR A 524 -20.62 14.38 -3.81
C THR A 524 -21.23 13.04 -4.21
N LEU A 525 -20.44 12.15 -4.84
CA LEU A 525 -20.92 10.79 -5.12
C LEU A 525 -21.45 10.10 -3.85
N ALA A 526 -20.72 10.20 -2.73
CA ALA A 526 -21.12 9.60 -1.46
C ALA A 526 -22.48 10.11 -0.93
N THR A 527 -22.77 11.41 -1.02
CA THR A 527 -24.08 11.95 -0.59
C THR A 527 -25.22 11.48 -1.49
N ASP A 528 -24.98 11.42 -2.80
CA ASP A 528 -25.98 11.02 -3.79
C ASP A 528 -26.31 9.51 -3.65
N GLU A 529 -25.31 8.70 -3.28
CA GLU A 529 -25.48 7.29 -2.93
C GLU A 529 -26.13 7.07 -1.56
N ILE A 530 -25.86 7.93 -0.57
CA ILE A 530 -26.56 7.92 0.72
C ILE A 530 -28.06 8.15 0.51
N GLU A 531 -28.48 9.21 -0.19
CA GLU A 531 -29.91 9.53 -0.39
C GLU A 531 -30.70 8.39 -1.05
N ARG A 532 -30.09 7.70 -2.02
CA ARG A 532 -30.62 6.50 -2.67
C ARG A 532 -30.81 5.34 -1.69
N ASP A 533 -29.99 5.27 -0.66
CA ASP A 533 -29.90 4.13 0.26
C ASP A 533 -30.69 4.31 1.56
N LEU A 534 -30.95 5.55 2.01
CA LEU A 534 -31.70 5.85 3.24
C LEU A 534 -33.02 5.07 3.33
N HIS A 535 -33.86 5.15 2.30
CA HIS A 535 -35.21 4.58 2.28
C HIS A 535 -35.24 3.05 2.13
N ARG A 536 -34.10 2.40 1.84
CA ARG A 536 -33.94 0.94 1.85
C ARG A 536 -33.23 0.40 3.12
N SER A 537 -33.09 1.23 4.15
CA SER A 537 -32.38 0.89 5.39
C SER A 537 -33.36 0.50 6.51
N LEU A 538 -33.49 -0.81 6.77
CA LEU A 538 -34.49 -1.40 7.68
C LEU A 538 -35.92 -0.85 7.44
N PRO A 539 -36.46 -0.94 6.20
CA PRO A 539 -37.68 -0.24 5.79
C PRO A 539 -38.95 -0.68 6.55
N GLU A 540 -38.93 -1.86 7.17
CA GLU A 540 -40.02 -2.40 7.99
C GLU A 540 -40.05 -1.81 9.42
N HIS A 541 -38.96 -1.20 9.89
CA HIS A 541 -38.86 -0.71 11.27
C HIS A 541 -39.42 0.72 11.42
N PRO A 542 -40.36 0.99 12.36
CA PRO A 542 -41.06 2.28 12.47
C PRO A 542 -40.17 3.52 12.53
N ALA A 543 -38.99 3.43 13.16
CA ALA A 543 -38.06 4.55 13.24
C ALA A 543 -37.58 5.04 11.87
N PHE A 544 -37.36 4.14 10.89
CA PHE A 544 -36.91 4.49 9.53
C PHE A 544 -38.06 4.71 8.54
N GLN A 545 -39.30 4.53 9.00
CA GLN A 545 -40.50 5.07 8.34
C GLN A 545 -40.80 6.52 8.75
N SER A 546 -39.95 7.13 9.60
CA SER A 546 -40.09 8.50 10.09
C SER A 546 -39.02 9.44 9.51
N ASP A 547 -39.40 10.69 9.26
CA ASP A 547 -38.46 11.77 8.89
C ASP A 547 -37.34 11.95 9.92
N THR A 548 -37.62 11.69 11.21
CA THR A 548 -36.65 11.81 12.30
C THR A 548 -35.52 10.78 12.19
N GLY A 549 -35.86 9.50 12.04
CA GLY A 549 -34.86 8.43 11.91
C GLY A 549 -34.08 8.50 10.59
N ILE A 550 -34.76 8.81 9.49
CA ILE A 550 -34.14 9.03 8.18
C ILE A 550 -33.20 10.25 8.20
N SER A 551 -33.57 11.34 8.91
CA SER A 551 -32.69 12.51 9.05
C SER A 551 -31.48 12.25 9.94
N ALA A 552 -31.63 11.46 11.02
CA ALA A 552 -30.50 11.05 11.85
C ALA A 552 -29.53 10.14 11.07
N LEU A 553 -30.06 9.16 10.33
CA LEU A 553 -29.27 8.28 9.45
C LEU A 553 -28.50 9.06 8.40
N ARG A 554 -29.16 10.02 7.73
CA ARG A 554 -28.54 10.95 6.78
C ARG A 554 -27.39 11.74 7.40
N ARG A 555 -27.60 12.34 8.58
CA ARG A 555 -26.56 13.14 9.26
C ARG A 555 -25.34 12.31 9.65
N VAL A 556 -25.53 11.12 10.24
CA VAL A 556 -24.41 10.27 10.66
C VAL A 556 -23.59 9.77 9.46
N LEU A 557 -24.25 9.28 8.40
CA LEU A 557 -23.57 8.79 7.20
C LEU A 557 -22.81 9.92 6.48
N THR A 558 -23.45 11.08 6.29
CA THR A 558 -22.83 12.23 5.60
C THR A 558 -21.71 12.86 6.41
N ALA A 559 -21.84 12.96 7.74
CA ALA A 559 -20.76 13.41 8.62
C ALA A 559 -19.56 12.45 8.61
N TYR A 560 -19.80 11.13 8.54
CA TYR A 560 -18.72 10.14 8.38
C TYR A 560 -18.03 10.26 7.02
N ALA A 561 -18.79 10.31 5.93
CA ALA A 561 -18.24 10.47 4.58
C ALA A 561 -17.42 11.76 4.43
N TYR A 562 -17.83 12.84 5.11
CA TYR A 562 -17.07 14.09 5.18
C TYR A 562 -15.81 13.99 6.07
N ARG A 563 -15.88 13.31 7.22
CA ARG A 563 -14.72 13.04 8.09
C ARG A 563 -13.62 12.30 7.36
N ASN A 564 -13.97 11.28 6.58
CA ASN A 564 -13.02 10.37 5.95
C ASN A 564 -13.34 10.15 4.46
N PRO A 565 -13.15 11.16 3.58
CA PRO A 565 -13.57 11.10 2.17
C PRO A 565 -12.86 10.04 1.32
N LYS A 566 -11.84 9.39 1.87
CA LYS A 566 -11.13 8.24 1.31
C LYS A 566 -11.98 6.95 1.36
N ILE A 567 -12.57 6.69 2.53
CA ILE A 567 -13.59 5.64 2.70
C ILE A 567 -14.93 6.14 2.11
N GLY A 568 -15.29 7.39 2.40
CA GLY A 568 -16.52 8.02 1.90
C GLY A 568 -17.76 7.31 2.44
N TYR A 569 -18.54 6.75 1.52
CA TYR A 569 -19.68 5.89 1.82
C TYR A 569 -19.53 4.56 1.08
N CYS A 570 -19.90 3.46 1.74
CA CYS A 570 -19.92 2.13 1.19
C CYS A 570 -21.30 1.50 1.45
N GLN A 571 -21.91 0.91 0.42
CA GLN A 571 -23.18 0.19 0.57
C GLN A 571 -23.04 -0.91 1.63
N ALA A 572 -24.01 -1.00 2.55
CA ALA A 572 -24.01 -1.73 3.84
C ALA A 572 -23.76 -0.85 5.07
N MET A 573 -23.02 0.28 4.96
CA MET A 573 -22.84 1.20 6.08
C MET A 573 -24.17 1.80 6.58
N ASN A 574 -25.13 1.99 5.67
CA ASN A 574 -26.50 2.41 5.99
C ASN A 574 -27.22 1.38 6.89
N ILE A 575 -27.14 0.09 6.57
CA ILE A 575 -27.76 -1.01 7.33
C ILE A 575 -27.18 -1.07 8.75
N LEU A 576 -25.84 -1.01 8.86
CA LEU A 576 -25.16 -0.94 10.15
C LEU A 576 -25.58 0.29 10.96
N THR A 577 -25.51 1.48 10.36
CA THR A 577 -25.80 2.75 11.03
C THR A 577 -27.25 2.82 11.51
N SER A 578 -28.20 2.26 10.76
CA SER A 578 -29.58 2.10 11.21
C SER A 578 -29.67 1.33 12.52
N VAL A 579 -28.97 0.19 12.67
CA VAL A 579 -28.96 -0.57 13.93
C VAL A 579 -28.26 0.19 15.06
N LEU A 580 -27.16 0.91 14.78
CA LEU A 580 -26.49 1.72 15.80
C LEU A 580 -27.40 2.82 16.35
N LEU A 581 -28.17 3.49 15.48
CA LEU A 581 -29.14 4.53 15.86
C LEU A 581 -30.36 4.01 16.64
N LEU A 582 -30.66 2.71 16.59
CA LEU A 582 -31.71 2.12 17.43
C LEU A 582 -31.33 2.14 18.92
N TYR A 583 -30.06 1.84 19.24
CA TYR A 583 -29.60 1.57 20.62
C TYR A 583 -28.63 2.61 21.21
N ALA A 584 -28.11 3.54 20.41
CA ALA A 584 -27.22 4.62 20.82
C ALA A 584 -27.79 5.99 20.41
N LYS A 585 -27.36 7.08 21.07
CA LYS A 585 -27.68 8.46 20.63
C LYS A 585 -27.02 8.75 19.28
N GLU A 586 -27.42 9.83 18.61
CA GLU A 586 -26.93 10.14 17.26
C GLU A 586 -25.40 10.31 17.19
N GLU A 587 -24.79 11.07 18.10
CA GLU A 587 -23.32 11.21 18.19
C GLU A 587 -22.64 9.89 18.61
N GLU A 588 -23.26 9.12 19.51
CA GLU A 588 -22.72 7.82 19.94
C GLU A 588 -22.72 6.82 18.77
N ALA A 589 -23.77 6.79 17.96
CA ALA A 589 -23.85 5.99 16.73
C ALA A 589 -22.81 6.41 15.68
N PHE A 590 -22.51 7.71 15.56
CA PHE A 590 -21.39 8.19 14.74
C PHE A 590 -20.04 7.67 15.23
N TRP A 591 -19.74 7.76 16.53
CA TRP A 591 -18.48 7.26 17.07
C TRP A 591 -18.37 5.73 17.04
N LEU A 592 -19.49 5.00 17.16
CA LEU A 592 -19.56 3.56 16.88
C LEU A 592 -19.24 3.25 15.42
N LEU A 593 -19.82 3.99 14.46
CA LEU A 593 -19.52 3.81 13.03
C LEU A 593 -18.04 4.07 12.73
N VAL A 594 -17.45 5.14 13.31
CA VAL A 594 -16.01 5.42 13.24
C VAL A 594 -15.20 4.26 13.80
N ALA A 595 -15.53 3.72 14.98
CA ALA A 595 -14.82 2.60 15.56
C ALA A 595 -14.97 1.30 14.75
N VAL A 596 -16.14 1.02 14.16
CA VAL A 596 -16.31 -0.14 13.29
C VAL A 596 -15.47 0.00 12.02
N CYS A 597 -15.67 1.07 11.24
CA CYS A 597 -15.04 1.23 9.93
C CYS A 597 -13.53 1.56 9.97
N GLU A 598 -13.06 2.26 11.00
CA GLU A 598 -11.64 2.67 11.08
C GLU A 598 -10.78 1.74 11.96
N ARG A 599 -11.36 0.96 12.88
CA ARG A 599 -10.63 0.18 13.90
C ARG A 599 -11.00 -1.31 13.97
N MET A 600 -12.27 -1.68 14.02
CA MET A 600 -12.69 -3.08 14.23
C MET A 600 -12.76 -3.91 12.94
N LEU A 601 -13.14 -3.26 11.83
CA LEU A 601 -13.19 -3.83 10.48
C LEU A 601 -12.31 -2.99 9.54
N PRO A 602 -10.97 -2.97 9.75
CA PRO A 602 -10.08 -2.22 8.88
C PRO A 602 -10.20 -2.72 7.44
N ASP A 603 -10.19 -1.77 6.51
CA ASP A 603 -10.14 -1.98 5.06
C ASP A 603 -11.39 -2.67 4.46
N TYR A 604 -12.47 -2.85 5.24
CA TYR A 604 -13.76 -3.41 4.80
C TYR A 604 -14.51 -2.49 3.84
N PHE A 605 -14.62 -1.22 4.20
CA PHE A 605 -15.51 -0.25 3.55
C PHE A 605 -14.79 0.65 2.54
N ASN A 606 -13.54 0.32 2.19
CA ASN A 606 -12.82 1.02 1.12
C ASN A 606 -13.31 0.53 -0.26
N ARG A 607 -12.99 1.28 -1.33
CA ARG A 607 -13.48 1.00 -2.70
C ARG A 607 -13.13 -0.38 -3.26
N ARG A 608 -12.09 -1.05 -2.72
CA ARG A 608 -11.66 -2.40 -3.11
C ARG A 608 -12.12 -3.49 -2.13
N ILE A 609 -12.86 -3.13 -1.07
CA ILE A 609 -13.38 -3.99 0.01
C ILE A 609 -12.37 -5.01 0.59
N ILE A 610 -11.07 -4.67 0.57
CA ILE A 610 -9.96 -5.61 0.77
C ILE A 610 -10.06 -6.36 2.10
N GLY A 611 -10.47 -5.67 3.17
CA GLY A 611 -10.63 -6.28 4.49
C GLY A 611 -11.67 -7.40 4.50
N ALA A 612 -12.81 -7.22 3.82
CA ALA A 612 -13.86 -8.22 3.75
C ALA A 612 -13.44 -9.44 2.90
N LEU A 613 -12.79 -9.20 1.76
CA LEU A 613 -12.21 -10.25 0.91
C LEU A 613 -11.16 -11.08 1.67
N VAL A 614 -10.38 -10.45 2.53
CA VAL A 614 -9.40 -11.14 3.39
C VAL A 614 -10.09 -12.05 4.41
N ASP A 615 -11.15 -11.62 5.08
CA ASP A 615 -11.87 -12.48 6.01
C ASP A 615 -12.71 -13.57 5.31
N GLN A 616 -13.14 -13.38 4.05
CA GLN A 616 -13.65 -14.48 3.22
C GLN A 616 -12.59 -15.56 2.98
N ALA A 617 -11.37 -15.18 2.59
CA ALA A 617 -10.28 -16.15 2.42
C ALA A 617 -9.90 -16.84 3.76
N VAL A 618 -9.97 -16.13 4.90
CA VAL A 618 -9.83 -16.75 6.23
C VAL A 618 -11.01 -17.68 6.55
N PHE A 619 -12.23 -17.36 6.10
CA PHE A 619 -13.39 -18.22 6.27
C PHE A 619 -13.29 -19.50 5.43
N GLU A 620 -12.79 -19.45 4.19
CA GLU A 620 -12.48 -20.65 3.40
C GLU A 620 -11.45 -21.56 4.08
N ASP A 621 -10.38 -20.98 4.65
CA ASP A 621 -9.40 -21.74 5.43
C ASP A 621 -10.05 -22.42 6.64
N LEU A 622 -10.89 -21.70 7.38
CA LEU A 622 -11.62 -22.24 8.52
C LEU A 622 -12.64 -23.32 8.13
N ILE A 623 -13.35 -23.17 6.99
CA ILE A 623 -14.22 -24.23 6.44
C ILE A 623 -13.39 -25.48 6.13
N ARG A 624 -12.22 -25.31 5.49
CA ARG A 624 -11.32 -26.41 5.11
C ARG A 624 -10.72 -27.13 6.32
N GLU A 625 -10.47 -26.41 7.41
CA GLU A 625 -9.95 -26.95 8.67
C GLU A 625 -11.04 -27.61 9.55
N ASN A 626 -12.26 -27.07 9.57
CA ASN A 626 -13.30 -27.46 10.54
C ASN A 626 -14.49 -28.24 9.94
N LEU A 627 -14.77 -28.09 8.64
CA LEU A 627 -15.91 -28.70 7.93
C LEU A 627 -15.47 -29.49 6.67
N PRO A 628 -14.49 -30.41 6.77
CA PRO A 628 -13.90 -31.08 5.59
C PRO A 628 -14.93 -31.87 4.75
N GLN A 629 -15.98 -32.43 5.36
CA GLN A 629 -17.05 -33.17 4.67
C GLN A 629 -17.76 -32.31 3.61
N LEU A 630 -17.86 -31.01 3.86
CA LEU A 630 -18.45 -30.04 2.95
C LEU A 630 -17.52 -29.80 1.74
N VAL A 631 -16.20 -29.71 1.98
CA VAL A 631 -15.17 -29.55 0.94
C VAL A 631 -14.99 -30.80 0.07
N GLU A 632 -15.22 -31.99 0.65
CA GLU A 632 -15.20 -33.27 -0.09
C GLU A 632 -16.33 -33.39 -1.12
N HIS A 633 -17.47 -32.73 -0.91
CA HIS A 633 -18.63 -32.74 -1.83
C HIS A 633 -18.71 -31.48 -2.68
N MET A 634 -18.49 -30.30 -2.09
CA MET A 634 -18.41 -29.01 -2.77
C MET A 634 -16.94 -28.61 -2.93
N THR A 635 -16.33 -29.09 -4.02
CA THR A 635 -14.91 -28.88 -4.33
C THR A 635 -14.56 -27.43 -4.67
N ASP A 636 -15.56 -26.60 -4.99
CA ASP A 636 -15.40 -25.16 -5.23
C ASP A 636 -15.94 -24.37 -4.01
N LEU A 637 -15.05 -23.69 -3.31
CA LEU A 637 -15.39 -22.87 -2.13
C LEU A 637 -15.76 -21.42 -2.50
N SER A 638 -15.62 -21.03 -3.77
CA SER A 638 -15.96 -19.68 -4.21
C SER A 638 -17.44 -19.36 -4.00
N PHE A 639 -18.32 -20.37 -4.00
CA PHE A 639 -19.70 -20.28 -3.54
C PHE A 639 -19.81 -19.72 -2.11
N PHE A 640 -19.15 -20.36 -1.14
CA PHE A 640 -19.21 -19.96 0.27
C PHE A 640 -18.61 -18.58 0.49
N SER A 641 -17.50 -18.27 -0.20
CA SER A 641 -16.96 -16.91 -0.26
C SER A 641 -18.01 -15.91 -0.77
N SER A 642 -18.62 -16.16 -1.94
CA SER A 642 -19.58 -15.26 -2.58
C SER A 642 -20.77 -14.92 -1.66
N VAL A 643 -21.34 -15.93 -1.01
CA VAL A 643 -22.46 -15.74 -0.06
C VAL A 643 -22.01 -15.02 1.21
N SER A 644 -20.86 -15.40 1.80
CA SER A 644 -20.42 -14.87 3.10
C SER A 644 -20.00 -13.40 3.07
N LEU A 645 -19.68 -12.83 1.89
CA LEU A 645 -19.42 -11.39 1.75
C LEU A 645 -20.59 -10.54 2.28
N SER A 646 -21.82 -10.94 1.98
CA SER A 646 -23.03 -10.25 2.44
C SER A 646 -23.18 -10.29 3.97
N TRP A 647 -22.84 -11.42 4.58
CA TRP A 647 -22.86 -11.64 6.02
C TRP A 647 -21.80 -10.77 6.71
N PHE A 648 -20.61 -10.67 6.13
CA PHE A 648 -19.48 -9.97 6.76
C PHE A 648 -19.58 -8.45 6.63
N LEU A 649 -20.02 -7.92 5.48
CA LEU A 649 -20.23 -6.48 5.29
C LEU A 649 -21.36 -5.92 6.18
N THR A 650 -22.35 -6.75 6.53
CA THR A 650 -23.54 -6.33 7.30
C THR A 650 -23.59 -6.88 8.72
N LEU A 651 -22.58 -7.65 9.18
CA LEU A 651 -22.61 -8.35 10.48
C LEU A 651 -23.87 -9.23 10.65
N PHE A 652 -24.25 -9.94 9.59
CA PHE A 652 -25.51 -10.70 9.43
C PHE A 652 -26.82 -9.88 9.49
N ILE A 653 -26.79 -8.55 9.66
CA ILE A 653 -28.00 -7.71 9.79
C ILE A 653 -28.89 -7.77 8.54
N SER A 654 -28.34 -8.00 7.33
CA SER A 654 -29.16 -8.09 6.11
C SER A 654 -29.76 -9.47 5.83
N VAL A 655 -29.49 -10.47 6.67
CA VAL A 655 -30.01 -11.84 6.49
C VAL A 655 -30.76 -12.37 7.72
N LEU A 656 -30.42 -11.93 8.93
CA LEU A 656 -31.14 -12.29 10.15
C LEU A 656 -32.26 -11.27 10.47
N PRO A 657 -33.38 -11.69 11.06
CA PRO A 657 -34.33 -10.79 11.72
C PRO A 657 -33.63 -9.86 12.72
N ILE A 658 -34.07 -8.61 12.83
CA ILE A 658 -33.37 -7.56 13.61
C ILE A 658 -33.16 -7.96 15.08
N GLU A 659 -34.15 -8.62 15.69
CA GLU A 659 -34.09 -9.15 17.05
C GLU A 659 -33.06 -10.25 17.24
N SER A 660 -32.69 -10.98 16.18
CA SER A 660 -31.63 -11.97 16.16
C SER A 660 -30.28 -11.31 15.87
N ALA A 661 -30.22 -10.44 14.86
CA ALA A 661 -29.01 -9.74 14.44
C ALA A 661 -28.35 -8.93 15.58
N VAL A 662 -29.13 -8.30 16.47
CA VAL A 662 -28.57 -7.52 17.59
C VAL A 662 -27.78 -8.37 18.59
N ASN A 663 -28.11 -9.65 18.78
CA ASN A 663 -27.30 -10.56 19.62
C ASN A 663 -25.96 -10.92 18.93
N VAL A 664 -25.91 -10.93 17.60
CA VAL A 664 -24.66 -11.10 16.82
C VAL A 664 -23.81 -9.83 16.92
N VAL A 665 -24.43 -8.65 16.84
CA VAL A 665 -23.76 -7.35 17.01
C VAL A 665 -23.19 -7.20 18.43
N ASP A 666 -23.91 -7.64 19.46
CA ASP A 666 -23.40 -7.72 20.84
C ASP A 666 -22.09 -8.54 20.92
N CYS A 667 -22.06 -9.71 20.27
CA CYS A 667 -20.90 -10.58 20.22
C CYS A 667 -19.75 -10.00 19.39
N PHE A 668 -20.05 -9.36 18.26
CA PHE A 668 -19.06 -8.68 17.43
C PHE A 668 -18.38 -7.52 18.18
N PHE A 669 -19.15 -6.68 18.90
CA PHE A 669 -18.56 -5.60 19.68
C PHE A 669 -17.63 -6.13 20.77
N TYR A 670 -17.85 -7.34 21.31
CA TYR A 670 -17.00 -7.91 22.34
C TYR A 670 -15.80 -8.72 21.83
N ASP A 671 -15.96 -9.62 20.85
CA ASP A 671 -14.88 -10.53 20.37
C ASP A 671 -14.37 -10.21 18.94
N GLY A 672 -14.99 -9.25 18.25
CA GLY A 672 -14.60 -8.78 16.91
C GLY A 672 -15.01 -9.73 15.79
N ILE A 673 -14.35 -9.62 14.64
CA ILE A 673 -14.63 -10.44 13.43
C ILE A 673 -14.63 -11.95 13.69
N LYS A 674 -13.86 -12.42 14.67
CA LYS A 674 -13.84 -13.82 15.09
C LYS A 674 -15.23 -14.34 15.44
N ALA A 675 -16.08 -13.56 16.11
CA ALA A 675 -17.43 -13.98 16.47
C ALA A 675 -18.32 -14.20 15.22
N ILE A 676 -18.12 -13.40 14.17
CA ILE A 676 -18.80 -13.51 12.88
C ILE A 676 -18.33 -14.75 12.12
N LEU A 677 -17.02 -15.04 12.12
CA LEU A 677 -16.45 -16.25 11.53
C LEU A 677 -16.94 -17.52 12.26
N GLN A 678 -16.94 -17.52 13.59
CA GLN A 678 -17.46 -18.63 14.42
C GLN A 678 -18.95 -18.87 14.17
N LEU A 679 -19.76 -17.81 14.05
CA LEU A 679 -21.17 -17.93 13.69
C LEU A 679 -21.36 -18.46 12.27
N GLY A 680 -20.58 -17.99 11.29
CA GLY A 680 -20.61 -18.49 9.93
C GLY A 680 -20.33 -19.99 9.83
N LEU A 681 -19.36 -20.50 10.60
CA LEU A 681 -19.09 -21.94 10.68
C LEU A 681 -20.29 -22.70 11.25
N ALA A 682 -20.91 -22.21 12.33
CA ALA A 682 -22.11 -22.82 12.91
C ALA A 682 -23.32 -22.82 11.96
N VAL A 683 -23.49 -21.77 11.14
CA VAL A 683 -24.54 -21.70 10.12
C VAL A 683 -24.34 -22.77 9.04
N LEU A 684 -23.13 -22.94 8.51
CA LEU A 684 -22.84 -23.96 7.49
C LEU A 684 -22.96 -25.38 8.06
N ASP A 685 -22.44 -25.59 9.27
CA ASP A 685 -22.46 -26.85 10.02
C ASP A 685 -23.90 -27.31 10.35
N TYR A 686 -24.78 -26.40 10.78
CA TYR A 686 -26.20 -26.71 11.02
C TYR A 686 -26.92 -27.17 9.73
N ASN A 687 -26.51 -26.64 8.58
CA ASN A 687 -27.11 -26.95 7.28
C ASN A 687 -26.34 -28.03 6.50
N MET A 688 -25.34 -28.67 7.10
CA MET A 688 -24.36 -29.51 6.40
C MET A 688 -25.00 -30.64 5.58
N ASP A 689 -25.95 -31.40 6.14
CA ASP A 689 -26.62 -32.50 5.43
C ASP A 689 -27.41 -32.01 4.20
N ALA A 690 -28.01 -30.82 4.29
CA ALA A 690 -28.78 -30.22 3.20
C ALA A 690 -27.86 -29.63 2.11
N LEU A 691 -26.77 -28.98 2.50
CA LEU A 691 -25.76 -28.44 1.57
C LEU A 691 -25.03 -29.57 0.83
N ILE A 692 -24.62 -30.64 1.51
CA ILE A 692 -24.01 -31.83 0.88
C ILE A 692 -24.97 -32.52 -0.10
N SER A 693 -26.28 -32.37 0.09
CA SER A 693 -27.31 -33.00 -0.76
C SER A 693 -27.74 -32.18 -1.97
N CYS A 694 -27.43 -30.87 -2.04
CA CYS A 694 -27.96 -29.99 -3.08
C CYS A 694 -27.23 -30.15 -4.43
N HIS A 695 -27.82 -29.63 -5.50
CA HIS A 695 -27.35 -29.88 -6.87
C HIS A 695 -26.75 -28.65 -7.56
N ASP A 696 -27.03 -27.44 -7.07
CA ASP A 696 -26.42 -26.19 -7.55
C ASP A 696 -26.38 -25.09 -6.47
N ASP A 697 -25.61 -24.04 -6.74
CA ASP A 697 -25.45 -22.86 -5.88
C ASP A 697 -26.77 -22.15 -5.54
N ALA A 698 -27.77 -22.18 -6.43
CA ALA A 698 -29.04 -21.49 -6.22
C ALA A 698 -29.94 -22.28 -5.24
N GLU A 699 -29.88 -23.61 -5.27
CA GLU A 699 -30.44 -24.46 -4.22
C GLU A 699 -29.73 -24.23 -2.88
N ALA A 700 -28.39 -24.13 -2.86
CA ALA A 700 -27.62 -23.83 -1.66
C ALA A 700 -27.96 -22.46 -1.03
N VAL A 701 -28.08 -21.38 -1.84
CA VAL A 701 -28.60 -20.08 -1.37
C VAL A 701 -30.02 -20.22 -0.83
N THR A 702 -30.87 -21.01 -1.50
CA THR A 702 -32.26 -21.22 -1.07
C THR A 702 -32.36 -21.97 0.25
N ILE A 703 -31.44 -22.90 0.54
CA ILE A 703 -31.31 -23.58 1.84
C ILE A 703 -30.90 -22.56 2.92
N LEU A 704 -29.84 -21.78 2.68
CA LEU A 704 -29.32 -20.82 3.65
C LEU A 704 -30.32 -19.70 3.98
N ASN A 705 -31.03 -19.18 2.98
CA ASN A 705 -32.08 -18.17 3.20
C ASN A 705 -33.23 -18.73 4.05
N LYS A 706 -33.76 -19.93 3.72
CA LYS A 706 -34.80 -20.60 4.53
C LYS A 706 -34.35 -20.88 5.96
N PHE A 707 -33.06 -21.16 6.16
CA PHE A 707 -32.48 -21.28 7.49
C PHE A 707 -32.52 -19.93 8.22
N PHE A 708 -32.03 -18.84 7.62
CA PHE A 708 -32.06 -17.52 8.27
C PHE A 708 -33.49 -17.04 8.58
N ASP A 709 -34.45 -17.29 7.70
CA ASP A 709 -35.89 -17.05 7.93
C ASP A 709 -36.45 -17.79 9.17
N SER A 710 -35.80 -18.90 9.58
CA SER A 710 -36.17 -19.71 10.75
C SER A 710 -35.44 -19.31 12.05
N VAL A 711 -34.46 -18.40 12.01
CA VAL A 711 -33.69 -17.97 13.18
C VAL A 711 -34.43 -16.88 13.96
N THR A 712 -34.93 -17.26 15.12
CA THR A 712 -35.75 -16.42 16.01
C THR A 712 -35.01 -16.06 17.30
N ASN A 713 -35.53 -15.08 18.04
CA ASN A 713 -35.08 -14.75 19.39
C ASN A 713 -36.24 -14.90 20.39
N LYS A 714 -36.29 -16.05 21.10
CA LYS A 714 -37.29 -16.41 22.12
C LYS A 714 -37.29 -15.45 23.34
N ASP A 715 -36.26 -14.62 23.47
CA ASP A 715 -36.01 -13.70 24.58
C ASP A 715 -36.20 -12.22 24.20
N SER A 716 -36.47 -11.89 22.94
CA SER A 716 -36.63 -10.50 22.48
C SER A 716 -37.93 -9.87 23.00
N PRO A 717 -37.91 -8.63 23.55
CA PRO A 717 -39.12 -7.90 23.92
C PRO A 717 -39.83 -7.26 22.71
N LEU A 718 -39.16 -7.15 21.56
CA LEU A 718 -39.76 -6.62 20.33
C LEU A 718 -41.00 -7.44 19.92
N PRO A 719 -42.00 -6.81 19.26
CA PRO A 719 -42.96 -7.54 18.45
C PRO A 719 -42.20 -8.34 17.39
N PRO A 720 -42.63 -9.56 17.03
CA PRO A 720 -42.17 -10.18 15.79
C PRO A 720 -42.67 -9.29 14.64
N THR A 721 -41.74 -8.55 14.03
CA THR A 721 -42.06 -7.67 12.89
C THR A 721 -42.65 -8.52 11.77
N VAL A 722 -43.61 -7.98 11.02
CA VAL A 722 -44.29 -8.72 9.95
C VAL A 722 -43.25 -9.24 8.97
N GLN A 723 -43.13 -10.56 8.89
CA GLN A 723 -42.17 -11.26 8.03
C GLN A 723 -42.22 -10.72 6.60
N GLN A 724 -41.06 -10.62 5.95
CA GLN A 724 -40.98 -10.35 4.50
C GLN A 724 -42.00 -11.23 3.78
N ALA A 725 -42.88 -10.59 3.00
CA ALA A 725 -44.14 -11.21 2.59
C ALA A 725 -43.93 -12.45 1.70
N SER A 726 -43.92 -13.64 2.33
CA SER A 726 -43.73 -14.91 1.66
C SER A 726 -44.80 -15.10 0.58
N VAL A 727 -44.41 -15.09 -0.69
CA VAL A 727 -45.33 -15.29 -1.81
C VAL A 727 -45.90 -16.71 -1.71
N GLY A 728 -47.20 -16.77 -1.40
CA GLY A 728 -47.74 -17.82 -0.55
C GLY A 728 -47.61 -19.26 -1.04
N ASN A 729 -47.42 -20.15 -0.06
CA ASN A 729 -48.18 -21.40 -0.02
C ASN A 729 -48.50 -21.79 1.43
N ASN A 730 -49.77 -22.09 1.69
CA ASN A 730 -50.23 -22.63 2.97
C ASN A 730 -50.04 -24.15 2.97
N ASP A 731 -48.90 -24.64 3.45
CA ASP A 731 -48.75 -26.05 3.79
C ASP A 731 -48.09 -26.25 5.15
N LYS A 732 -48.63 -27.20 5.93
CA LYS A 732 -48.32 -27.36 7.35
C LYS A 732 -47.09 -28.24 7.58
N ALA A 733 -45.94 -27.79 7.08
CA ALA A 733 -44.65 -28.29 7.55
C ALA A 733 -44.39 -27.78 8.99
N SER A 734 -43.82 -28.61 9.85
CA SER A 734 -43.37 -28.20 11.18
C SER A 734 -42.05 -27.43 11.06
N HIS A 735 -42.13 -26.11 10.93
CA HIS A 735 -40.95 -25.24 10.92
C HIS A 735 -40.14 -25.43 12.21
N ILE A 736 -38.87 -25.82 12.06
CA ILE A 736 -37.92 -25.94 13.16
C ILE A 736 -37.35 -24.54 13.39
N ASN A 737 -37.94 -23.78 14.32
CA ASN A 737 -37.43 -22.46 14.68
C ASN A 737 -36.16 -22.60 15.52
N VAL A 738 -35.05 -22.10 15.00
CA VAL A 738 -33.75 -22.02 15.70
C VAL A 738 -33.77 -20.81 16.63
N ASP A 739 -33.19 -20.89 17.82
CA ASP A 739 -32.93 -19.70 18.64
C ASP A 739 -31.52 -19.17 18.39
N ILE A 740 -31.41 -17.86 18.20
CA ILE A 740 -30.12 -17.19 18.01
C ILE A 740 -29.17 -17.37 19.21
N SER A 741 -29.68 -17.48 20.43
CA SER A 741 -28.88 -17.67 21.65
C SER A 741 -28.35 -19.11 21.75
N GLU A 742 -29.12 -20.08 21.26
CA GLU A 742 -28.70 -21.48 21.14
C GLU A 742 -27.60 -21.61 20.05
N LEU A 743 -27.81 -20.98 18.89
CA LEU A 743 -26.84 -20.95 17.77
C LEU A 743 -25.54 -20.22 18.11
N ILE A 744 -25.59 -19.05 18.76
CA ILE A 744 -24.39 -18.32 19.21
C ILE A 744 -23.64 -19.14 20.27
N ARG A 745 -24.34 -19.75 21.23
CA ARG A 745 -23.73 -20.63 22.24
C ARG A 745 -22.99 -21.79 21.56
N GLU A 746 -23.60 -22.44 20.57
CA GLU A 746 -22.99 -23.55 19.84
C GLU A 746 -21.78 -23.12 19.00
N ALA A 747 -21.82 -21.93 18.39
CA ALA A 747 -20.66 -21.33 17.74
C ALA A 747 -19.47 -21.12 18.70
N TYR A 748 -19.74 -20.61 19.91
CA TYR A 748 -18.72 -20.41 20.95
C TYR A 748 -18.25 -21.71 21.63
N GLU A 749 -19.08 -22.76 21.68
CA GLU A 749 -18.71 -24.06 22.24
C GLU A 749 -17.90 -24.92 21.24
N LYS A 750 -18.37 -25.04 19.99
CA LYS A 750 -17.75 -25.90 18.96
C LYS A 750 -16.50 -25.25 18.35
N TYR A 751 -16.54 -23.95 18.07
CA TYR A 751 -15.44 -23.21 17.44
C TYR A 751 -14.67 -22.30 18.43
N GLY A 752 -14.92 -22.46 19.74
CA GLY A 752 -14.31 -21.67 20.82
C GLY A 752 -12.78 -21.79 20.94
N ASN A 753 -12.17 -22.79 20.30
CA ASN A 753 -10.72 -22.97 20.25
C ASN A 753 -10.00 -21.90 19.40
N ILE A 754 -10.68 -21.32 18.40
CA ILE A 754 -10.11 -20.32 17.49
C ILE A 754 -9.69 -19.07 18.27
N ARG A 755 -8.40 -18.73 18.25
CA ARG A 755 -7.85 -17.53 18.91
C ARG A 755 -7.96 -16.31 18.01
N SER A 756 -8.19 -15.15 18.62
CA SER A 756 -8.15 -13.86 17.90
C SER A 756 -6.76 -13.57 17.30
N GLU A 757 -5.70 -14.16 17.85
CA GLU A 757 -4.32 -14.08 17.32
C GLU A 757 -4.13 -14.95 16.05
N GLU A 758 -4.76 -16.13 15.99
CA GLU A 758 -4.71 -17.03 14.83
C GLU A 758 -5.50 -16.44 13.66
N VAL A 759 -6.68 -15.88 13.91
CA VAL A 759 -7.42 -15.08 12.93
C VAL A 759 -6.58 -13.90 12.46
N GLY A 760 -5.90 -13.18 13.37
CA GLY A 760 -4.99 -12.09 13.01
C GLY A 760 -3.84 -12.52 12.09
N SER A 761 -3.23 -13.69 12.35
CA SER A 761 -2.16 -14.24 11.51
C SER A 761 -2.68 -14.72 10.15
N SER A 762 -3.86 -15.35 10.11
CA SER A 762 -4.48 -15.84 8.86
C SER A 762 -4.89 -14.67 7.96
N ARG A 763 -5.42 -13.58 8.54
CA ARG A 763 -5.68 -12.34 7.80
C ARG A 763 -4.42 -11.79 7.14
N LYS A 764 -3.27 -11.80 7.81
CA LYS A 764 -2.01 -11.31 7.24
C LYS A 764 -1.48 -12.21 6.12
N ARG A 765 -1.53 -13.54 6.31
CA ARG A 765 -1.24 -14.53 5.24
C ARG A 765 -2.10 -14.28 4.00
N ASN A 766 -3.41 -14.12 4.21
CA ASN A 766 -4.36 -14.08 3.10
C ASN A 766 -4.49 -12.69 2.47
N LYS A 767 -4.02 -11.61 3.13
CA LYS A 767 -3.93 -10.26 2.56
C LYS A 767 -3.02 -10.18 1.33
N LEU A 768 -1.89 -10.90 1.32
CA LEU A 768 -1.03 -11.05 0.14
C LEU A 768 -1.84 -11.65 -1.03
N TYR A 769 -2.42 -12.83 -0.80
CA TYR A 769 -3.19 -13.58 -1.80
C TYR A 769 -4.37 -12.79 -2.38
N VAL A 770 -5.18 -12.14 -1.53
CA VAL A 770 -6.32 -11.32 -1.97
C VAL A 770 -5.88 -10.14 -2.84
N ILE A 771 -4.82 -9.43 -2.45
CA ILE A 771 -4.36 -8.27 -3.22
C ILE A 771 -3.77 -8.71 -4.56
N GLN A 772 -2.98 -9.77 -4.61
CA GLN A 772 -2.51 -10.31 -5.88
C GLN A 772 -3.67 -10.80 -6.78
N THR A 773 -4.71 -11.42 -6.20
CA THR A 773 -5.89 -11.86 -6.94
C THR A 773 -6.67 -10.69 -7.55
N LEU A 774 -6.82 -9.58 -6.82
CA LEU A 774 -7.38 -8.33 -7.35
C LEU A 774 -6.51 -7.74 -8.47
N GLU A 775 -5.19 -7.78 -8.31
CA GLU A 775 -4.25 -7.24 -9.28
C GLU A 775 -4.17 -8.07 -10.58
N ASP A 776 -4.20 -9.40 -10.48
CA ASP A 776 -4.31 -10.27 -11.65
C ASP A 776 -5.69 -10.11 -12.33
N THR A 777 -6.77 -9.93 -11.57
CA THR A 777 -8.09 -9.60 -12.11
C THR A 777 -8.07 -8.26 -12.86
N THR A 778 -7.40 -7.24 -12.33
CA THR A 778 -7.16 -5.96 -13.03
C THR A 778 -6.36 -6.17 -14.30
N LYS A 779 -5.24 -6.91 -14.24
CA LYS A 779 -4.39 -7.22 -15.40
C LYS A 779 -5.18 -7.91 -16.51
N GLN A 780 -5.96 -8.95 -16.21
CA GLN A 780 -6.75 -9.65 -17.22
C GLN A 780 -7.83 -8.73 -17.84
N ASN A 781 -8.39 -7.79 -17.07
CA ASN A 781 -9.29 -6.77 -17.63
C ASN A 781 -8.56 -5.79 -18.57
N VAL A 782 -7.35 -5.34 -18.22
CA VAL A 782 -6.51 -4.52 -19.10
C VAL A 782 -6.17 -5.26 -20.40
N ILE A 783 -5.64 -6.49 -20.29
CA ILE A 783 -5.22 -7.31 -21.45
C ILE A 783 -6.40 -7.54 -22.39
N ARG A 784 -7.58 -7.87 -21.86
CA ARG A 784 -8.82 -8.12 -22.65
C ARG A 784 -9.30 -6.90 -23.45
N VAL A 785 -9.03 -5.68 -22.98
CA VAL A 785 -9.33 -4.45 -23.75
C VAL A 785 -8.22 -4.21 -24.78
N VAL A 786 -6.96 -4.18 -24.35
CA VAL A 786 -5.83 -3.88 -25.23
C VAL A 786 -5.71 -4.89 -26.39
N SER A 787 -6.06 -6.16 -26.17
CA SER A 787 -6.09 -7.19 -27.22
C SER A 787 -7.12 -6.96 -28.34
N GLN A 788 -7.95 -5.92 -28.26
CA GLN A 788 -8.85 -5.49 -29.33
C GLN A 788 -8.19 -4.45 -30.25
N ASP A 789 -7.20 -3.71 -29.73
CA ASP A 789 -6.51 -2.62 -30.42
C ASP A 789 -5.14 -3.03 -31.04
N VAL A 790 -4.54 -4.14 -30.58
CA VAL A 790 -3.20 -4.60 -31.00
C VAL A 790 -3.15 -6.07 -31.42
N ARG A 791 -2.11 -6.48 -32.16
CA ARG A 791 -1.97 -7.85 -32.72
C ARG A 791 -1.03 -8.75 -31.90
N PHE A 792 -0.56 -8.29 -30.76
CA PHE A 792 0.14 -9.14 -29.78
C PHE A 792 -0.82 -10.19 -29.19
N ASN A 793 -0.32 -11.41 -28.98
CA ASN A 793 -1.11 -12.45 -28.34
C ASN A 793 -1.18 -12.25 -26.81
N ALA A 794 -2.13 -12.94 -26.15
CA ALA A 794 -2.37 -12.77 -24.72
C ALA A 794 -1.14 -13.05 -23.83
N SER A 795 -0.26 -13.99 -24.22
CA SER A 795 0.99 -14.26 -23.48
C SER A 795 2.01 -13.13 -23.65
N GLN A 796 2.16 -12.57 -24.86
CA GLN A 796 2.99 -11.38 -25.08
C GLN A 796 2.46 -10.17 -24.29
N LEU A 797 1.14 -9.99 -24.21
CA LEU A 797 0.52 -8.91 -23.46
C LEU A 797 0.69 -9.07 -21.93
N ASP A 798 0.61 -10.29 -21.39
CA ASP A 798 0.89 -10.53 -19.96
C ASP A 798 2.36 -10.20 -19.62
N GLU A 799 3.32 -10.69 -20.42
CA GLU A 799 4.74 -10.39 -20.19
C GLU A 799 5.07 -8.91 -20.35
N LEU A 800 4.47 -8.21 -21.33
CA LEU A 800 4.61 -6.76 -21.50
C LEU A 800 3.99 -5.98 -20.33
N TYR A 801 2.81 -6.40 -19.83
CA TYR A 801 2.15 -5.77 -18.69
C TYR A 801 3.00 -5.91 -17.42
N ASN A 802 3.55 -7.09 -17.17
CA ASN A 802 4.41 -7.33 -16.02
C ASN A 802 5.68 -6.44 -16.09
N LEU A 803 6.30 -6.30 -17.28
CA LEU A 803 7.42 -5.36 -17.48
C LEU A 803 7.04 -3.89 -17.27
N PHE A 804 5.83 -3.50 -17.66
CA PHE A 804 5.31 -2.13 -17.55
C PHE A 804 4.98 -1.77 -16.09
N LYS A 805 4.23 -2.62 -15.38
CA LYS A 805 3.90 -2.48 -13.95
C LYS A 805 5.18 -2.42 -13.09
N ARG A 806 6.18 -3.27 -13.40
CA ARG A 806 7.50 -3.25 -12.75
C ARG A 806 8.23 -1.91 -12.93
N GLN A 807 8.18 -1.30 -14.12
CA GLN A 807 8.79 0.01 -14.36
C GLN A 807 8.07 1.20 -13.69
N HIS A 808 6.75 1.12 -13.54
CA HIS A 808 6.00 2.07 -12.70
C HIS A 808 6.54 2.01 -11.24
N PHE A 809 6.61 0.81 -10.68
CA PHE A 809 7.05 0.57 -9.31
C PHE A 809 8.53 0.89 -9.03
N LEU A 810 9.45 0.71 -9.97
CA LEU A 810 10.88 1.07 -9.77
C LEU A 810 11.05 2.53 -9.34
N SER A 811 10.22 3.46 -9.84
CA SER A 811 10.26 4.85 -9.36
C SER A 811 9.70 5.02 -7.94
N CYS A 812 8.71 4.21 -7.57
CA CYS A 812 8.04 4.23 -6.27
C CYS A 812 8.90 3.62 -5.15
N TYR A 813 9.98 2.89 -5.49
CA TYR A 813 10.88 2.26 -4.53
C TYR A 813 11.88 3.23 -3.90
N TRP A 814 12.40 4.17 -4.71
CA TRP A 814 13.47 5.10 -4.31
C TRP A 814 13.09 6.58 -4.41
N THR A 815 12.06 6.96 -5.20
CA THR A 815 11.68 8.37 -5.42
C THR A 815 10.30 8.69 -4.84
N MET A 816 10.26 9.10 -3.56
CA MET A 816 9.03 9.45 -2.82
C MET A 816 8.23 10.64 -3.39
N LYS A 817 8.75 11.35 -4.39
CA LYS A 817 8.06 12.42 -5.13
C LYS A 817 7.92 12.11 -6.63
N SER A 818 8.00 10.84 -7.03
CA SER A 818 7.77 10.43 -8.41
C SER A 818 6.36 10.85 -8.86
N PRO A 819 6.18 11.48 -10.04
CA PRO A 819 4.85 11.77 -10.59
C PRO A 819 3.98 10.52 -10.64
N ALA A 820 4.54 9.38 -11.04
CA ALA A 820 3.83 8.10 -11.03
C ALA A 820 3.29 7.73 -9.63
N LEU A 821 4.10 7.88 -8.57
CA LEU A 821 3.65 7.63 -7.19
C LEU A 821 2.63 8.68 -6.70
N LEU A 822 2.75 9.93 -7.13
CA LEU A 822 1.82 11.01 -6.77
C LEU A 822 0.45 10.85 -7.46
N HIS A 823 0.42 10.38 -8.71
CA HIS A 823 -0.79 10.18 -9.51
C HIS A 823 -1.42 8.78 -9.36
N HIS A 824 -0.65 7.75 -8.99
CA HIS A 824 -1.20 6.41 -8.75
C HIS A 824 -2.33 6.41 -7.72
N ASP A 825 -3.54 6.07 -8.16
CA ASP A 825 -4.71 5.87 -7.33
C ASP A 825 -5.31 4.48 -7.68
N PRO A 826 -5.20 3.48 -6.78
CA PRO A 826 -5.74 2.14 -6.99
C PRO A 826 -7.24 2.06 -7.27
N SER A 827 -7.98 3.16 -7.11
CA SER A 827 -9.43 3.25 -7.33
C SER A 827 -9.86 3.87 -8.67
N LEU A 828 -8.90 4.23 -9.53
CA LEU A 828 -9.17 4.62 -10.92
C LEU A 828 -9.57 3.41 -11.80
N ALA A 829 -9.98 3.68 -13.04
CA ALA A 829 -10.29 2.62 -14.00
C ALA A 829 -9.04 1.75 -14.27
N TYR A 830 -9.24 0.46 -14.58
CA TYR A 830 -8.14 -0.51 -14.66
C TYR A 830 -7.02 -0.15 -15.67
N LEU A 831 -7.31 0.66 -16.71
CA LEU A 831 -6.31 1.20 -17.64
C LEU A 831 -5.47 2.34 -17.05
N GLU A 832 -6.02 3.11 -16.11
CA GLU A 832 -5.43 4.34 -15.54
C GLU A 832 -4.63 4.07 -14.26
N GLN A 833 -4.82 2.91 -13.61
CA GLN A 833 -4.14 2.58 -12.35
C GLN A 833 -2.60 2.53 -12.48
N TYR A 834 -2.08 2.16 -13.65
CA TYR A 834 -0.65 2.14 -13.93
C TYR A 834 -0.33 2.99 -15.15
N GLN A 835 0.45 4.06 -14.94
CA GLN A 835 0.96 4.95 -15.98
C GLN A 835 2.46 5.19 -15.78
N LEU A 836 3.19 5.42 -16.86
CA LEU A 836 4.62 5.76 -16.84
C LEU A 836 4.85 7.23 -17.13
N GLY A 837 5.66 7.90 -16.30
CA GLY A 837 6.23 9.20 -16.63
C GLY A 837 7.44 9.04 -17.58
N PHE A 838 7.81 10.11 -18.28
CA PHE A 838 8.81 10.08 -19.35
C PHE A 838 10.13 9.32 -19.02
N GLN A 839 10.69 9.47 -17.83
CA GLN A 839 11.93 8.76 -17.44
C GLN A 839 11.76 7.24 -17.43
N GLN A 840 10.66 6.73 -16.86
CA GLN A 840 10.36 5.29 -16.80
C GLN A 840 10.03 4.75 -18.19
N PHE A 841 9.24 5.51 -18.96
CA PHE A 841 8.92 5.21 -20.35
C PHE A 841 10.19 5.10 -21.19
N SER A 842 11.13 6.05 -21.07
CA SER A 842 12.36 6.07 -21.87
C SER A 842 13.22 4.83 -21.64
N VAL A 843 13.39 4.38 -20.39
CA VAL A 843 14.11 3.13 -20.06
C VAL A 843 13.37 1.91 -20.64
N LEU A 844 12.07 1.77 -20.39
CA LEU A 844 11.29 0.62 -20.89
C LEU A 844 11.27 0.56 -22.43
N PHE A 845 11.11 1.71 -23.08
CA PHE A 845 11.08 1.84 -24.53
C PHE A 845 12.45 1.53 -25.16
N SER A 846 13.55 2.04 -24.60
CA SER A 846 14.91 1.75 -25.12
C SER A 846 15.32 0.27 -25.03
N LEU A 847 14.73 -0.49 -24.09
CA LEU A 847 14.88 -1.95 -24.02
C LEU A 847 14.06 -2.66 -25.11
N LEU A 848 12.81 -2.23 -25.31
CA LEU A 848 11.83 -2.91 -26.17
C LEU A 848 11.76 -2.40 -27.61
N GLU A 849 12.35 -1.27 -27.97
CA GLU A 849 12.32 -0.73 -29.34
C GLU A 849 13.02 -1.68 -30.33
N PRO A 850 12.49 -1.88 -31.56
CA PRO A 850 13.14 -2.70 -32.57
C PRO A 850 14.38 -1.99 -33.16
N TRP A 851 14.40 -0.66 -33.19
CA TRP A 851 15.46 0.17 -33.80
C TRP A 851 16.61 0.50 -32.84
N ALA A 852 17.01 -0.47 -32.02
CA ALA A 852 17.88 -0.27 -30.84
C ALA A 852 19.32 0.18 -31.12
N PHE A 853 19.72 0.30 -32.40
CA PHE A 853 21.00 0.86 -32.84
C PHE A 853 21.03 2.41 -32.84
N CYS A 854 19.87 3.07 -32.62
CA CYS A 854 19.74 4.52 -32.64
C CYS A 854 20.74 5.22 -31.69
N THR A 855 21.58 6.08 -32.25
CA THR A 855 22.60 6.86 -31.50
C THR A 855 22.00 7.94 -30.60
N THR A 856 20.71 8.27 -30.77
CA THR A 856 20.01 9.37 -30.08
C THR A 856 18.77 8.88 -29.30
N LYS A 857 18.90 7.76 -28.58
CA LYS A 857 17.80 7.08 -27.85
C LYS A 857 16.90 8.02 -27.05
N SER A 858 17.50 8.90 -26.25
CA SER A 858 16.78 9.86 -25.39
C SER A 858 15.88 10.85 -26.15
N THR A 859 16.21 11.17 -27.40
CA THR A 859 15.44 12.10 -28.24
C THR A 859 14.27 11.39 -28.91
N LEU A 860 14.49 10.18 -29.43
CA LEU A 860 13.44 9.38 -30.05
C LEU A 860 12.35 9.02 -29.01
N SER A 861 12.75 8.57 -27.81
CA SER A 861 11.79 8.27 -26.74
C SER A 861 10.98 9.49 -26.31
N LEU A 862 11.55 10.71 -26.34
CA LEU A 862 10.83 11.93 -25.97
C LEU A 862 9.76 12.31 -27.01
N TRP A 863 10.07 12.15 -28.29
CA TRP A 863 9.11 12.39 -29.37
C TRP A 863 8.00 11.33 -29.38
N VAL A 864 8.32 10.06 -29.11
CA VAL A 864 7.30 8.99 -28.99
C VAL A 864 6.40 9.25 -27.80
N PHE A 865 6.96 9.56 -26.62
CA PHE A 865 6.19 9.88 -25.41
C PHE A 865 5.17 10.99 -25.67
N ARG A 866 5.63 12.13 -26.19
CA ARG A 866 4.77 13.28 -26.55
C ARG A 866 3.74 13.00 -27.65
N LEU A 867 3.94 11.96 -28.47
CA LEU A 867 3.01 11.59 -29.54
C LEU A 867 1.84 10.71 -29.03
N ILE A 868 2.06 9.96 -27.96
CA ILE A 868 1.08 9.02 -27.39
C ILE A 868 0.41 9.53 -26.10
N ASP A 869 1.03 10.51 -25.44
CA ASP A 869 0.42 11.42 -24.44
C ASP A 869 -0.63 12.32 -25.12
N GLU A 870 -1.75 11.72 -25.55
CA GLU A 870 -2.83 12.44 -26.27
C GLU A 870 -3.56 13.45 -25.37
N ASN A 871 -3.63 13.19 -24.05
CA ASN A 871 -4.33 14.04 -23.08
C ASN A 871 -3.45 15.18 -22.51
N GLN A 872 -2.13 15.12 -22.74
CA GLN A 872 -1.12 16.09 -22.29
C GLN A 872 -1.02 16.19 -20.75
N ASP A 873 -1.24 15.07 -20.04
CA ASP A 873 -1.07 15.00 -18.58
C ASP A 873 0.37 14.69 -18.14
N GLY A 874 1.24 14.27 -19.07
CA GLY A 874 2.64 13.92 -18.80
C GLY A 874 2.86 12.50 -18.30
N LEU A 875 1.89 11.61 -18.49
CA LEU A 875 1.92 10.18 -18.18
C LEU A 875 1.40 9.36 -19.38
N VAL A 876 1.80 8.10 -19.49
CA VAL A 876 1.40 7.18 -20.56
C VAL A 876 0.88 5.87 -19.96
N ASN A 877 -0.31 5.42 -20.34
CA ASN A 877 -0.91 4.18 -19.87
C ASN A 877 -0.49 2.95 -20.71
N PHE A 878 -0.89 1.76 -20.26
CA PHE A 878 -0.49 0.51 -20.92
C PHE A 878 -1.08 0.34 -22.34
N LYS A 879 -2.27 0.89 -22.62
CA LYS A 879 -2.89 0.83 -23.95
C LYS A 879 -2.07 1.65 -24.95
N GLU A 880 -1.79 2.91 -24.65
CA GLU A 880 -0.94 3.80 -25.46
C GLU A 880 0.44 3.18 -25.72
N PHE A 881 1.06 2.63 -24.67
CA PHE A 881 2.34 1.94 -24.76
C PHE A 881 2.30 0.74 -25.73
N CYS A 882 1.28 -0.12 -25.63
CA CYS A 882 1.13 -1.27 -26.52
C CYS A 882 0.79 -0.88 -27.96
N CYS A 883 -0.05 0.14 -28.18
CA CYS A 883 -0.37 0.65 -29.53
C CYS A 883 0.87 1.21 -30.24
N ALA A 884 1.76 1.88 -29.51
CA ALA A 884 3.06 2.32 -30.03
C ALA A 884 3.92 1.11 -30.44
N LEU A 885 4.05 0.09 -29.58
CA LEU A 885 4.85 -1.10 -29.89
C LEU A 885 4.27 -1.94 -31.04
N ASP A 886 2.95 -2.13 -31.15
CA ASP A 886 2.37 -2.88 -32.28
C ASP A 886 2.60 -2.16 -33.62
N THR A 887 2.56 -0.82 -33.61
CA THR A 887 2.92 -0.03 -34.79
C THR A 887 4.38 -0.27 -35.22
N LEU A 888 5.31 -0.37 -34.26
CA LEU A 888 6.74 -0.56 -34.51
C LEU A 888 7.12 -1.99 -34.92
N TYR A 889 6.53 -3.01 -34.29
CA TYR A 889 6.76 -4.42 -34.61
C TYR A 889 5.89 -4.87 -35.78
N SER A 890 4.58 -4.90 -35.57
CA SER A 890 3.57 -5.52 -36.43
C SER A 890 3.10 -4.62 -37.58
N GLY A 891 3.35 -3.30 -37.54
CA GLY A 891 2.86 -2.33 -38.52
C GLY A 891 3.24 -2.65 -39.98
N SER A 892 2.40 -2.24 -40.93
CA SER A 892 2.80 -2.19 -42.34
C SER A 892 3.90 -1.15 -42.56
N PHE A 893 4.63 -1.23 -43.68
CA PHE A 893 5.57 -0.18 -44.11
C PHE A 893 4.95 1.24 -43.98
N THR A 894 3.75 1.42 -44.54
CA THR A 894 3.00 2.68 -44.48
C THR A 894 2.71 3.14 -43.05
N ASN A 895 2.36 2.23 -42.14
CA ASN A 895 2.03 2.59 -40.76
C ASN A 895 3.29 2.95 -39.95
N LYS A 896 4.39 2.18 -40.12
CA LYS A 896 5.70 2.52 -39.53
C LYS A 896 6.19 3.88 -40.01
N LEU A 897 6.02 4.17 -41.31
CA LEU A 897 6.38 5.45 -41.89
C LEU A 897 5.45 6.60 -41.44
N LYS A 898 4.14 6.37 -41.34
CA LYS A 898 3.17 7.35 -40.80
C LYS A 898 3.51 7.73 -39.37
N PHE A 899 3.91 6.76 -38.56
CA PHE A 899 4.38 6.97 -37.19
C PHE A 899 5.66 7.81 -37.15
N LEU A 900 6.70 7.43 -37.90
CA LEU A 900 7.94 8.21 -38.02
C LEU A 900 7.70 9.65 -38.52
N PHE A 901 6.77 9.84 -39.47
CA PHE A 901 6.38 11.15 -39.97
C PHE A 901 5.73 11.99 -38.86
N LYS A 902 4.79 11.42 -38.08
CA LYS A 902 4.14 12.09 -36.95
C LYS A 902 5.11 12.53 -35.84
N LEU A 903 6.21 11.81 -35.59
CA LEU A 903 7.23 12.21 -34.62
C LEU A 903 7.92 13.55 -34.95
N HIS A 904 7.84 14.01 -36.20
CA HIS A 904 8.43 15.26 -36.68
C HIS A 904 7.41 16.41 -36.77
N LEU A 905 6.17 16.17 -36.31
CA LEU A 905 5.09 17.16 -36.19
C LEU A 905 4.85 17.53 -34.71
N PRO A 906 4.23 18.68 -34.40
CA PRO A 906 3.68 18.95 -33.08
C PRO A 906 2.58 17.91 -32.73
N PRO A 907 2.43 17.51 -31.45
CA PRO A 907 3.13 17.97 -30.26
C PRO A 907 4.55 17.38 -30.06
N ALA A 908 4.92 16.31 -30.79
CA ALA A 908 6.18 15.61 -30.61
C ALA A 908 7.40 16.53 -30.86
N PHE A 909 7.47 17.13 -32.05
CA PHE A 909 8.58 17.99 -32.46
C PHE A 909 8.30 19.47 -32.22
N THR A 910 8.96 20.04 -31.20
CA THR A 910 9.01 21.48 -30.91
C THR A 910 10.36 22.03 -31.38
N GLY A 911 10.39 22.67 -32.55
CA GLY A 911 11.64 22.87 -33.30
C GLY A 911 12.60 23.94 -32.78
N SER A 912 13.59 23.54 -31.96
CA SER A 912 14.90 24.20 -31.86
C SER A 912 15.94 23.40 -31.07
N PRO A 913 17.13 23.08 -31.61
CA PRO A 913 18.17 22.34 -30.86
C PRO A 913 18.80 23.10 -29.68
N LEU A 914 18.67 24.42 -29.62
CA LEU A 914 19.42 25.24 -28.65
C LEU A 914 18.83 25.21 -27.22
N HIS A 915 17.51 25.04 -27.04
CA HIS A 915 16.92 24.87 -25.71
C HIS A 915 17.20 23.50 -25.06
N LEU A 916 17.59 22.49 -25.84
CA LEU A 916 17.89 21.14 -25.33
C LEU A 916 19.15 21.07 -24.45
N LYS A 917 19.95 22.15 -24.35
CA LYS A 917 21.06 22.24 -23.38
C LYS A 917 20.70 22.89 -22.05
N GLU A 918 19.63 23.70 -22.01
CA GLU A 918 19.18 24.36 -20.77
C GLU A 918 18.08 23.55 -20.07
N GLN A 919 17.33 22.70 -20.78
CA GLN A 919 16.39 21.73 -20.20
C GLN A 919 17.08 20.50 -19.54
N ARG A 920 18.26 20.68 -18.94
CA ARG A 920 18.85 19.71 -18.00
C ARG A 920 18.58 20.14 -16.57
N ILE A 921 17.71 19.39 -15.90
CA ILE A 921 17.64 19.27 -14.43
C ILE A 921 17.21 20.57 -13.71
N GLN A 922 16.18 21.25 -14.21
CA GLN A 922 15.34 22.14 -13.40
C GLN A 922 13.87 21.76 -13.51
N GLN A 923 13.39 21.09 -12.46
CA GLN A 923 12.01 21.01 -11.96
C GLN A 923 10.87 21.18 -12.98
N PHE A 924 10.30 20.06 -13.43
CA PHE A 924 8.88 20.00 -13.78
C PHE A 924 8.03 20.08 -12.49
N ILE A 925 8.02 21.25 -11.88
CA ILE A 925 7.04 21.68 -10.87
C ILE A 925 6.25 22.80 -11.55
N PRO A 926 4.91 22.76 -11.61
CA PRO A 926 4.14 23.88 -12.13
C PRO A 926 4.38 25.11 -11.24
N VAL A 927 4.91 26.18 -11.82
CA VAL A 927 5.24 27.41 -11.08
C VAL A 927 3.93 28.10 -10.67
N THR A 928 3.58 27.97 -9.40
CA THR A 928 2.62 28.83 -8.70
C THR A 928 3.40 29.82 -7.85
N GLU A 929 3.26 31.12 -8.14
CA GLU A 929 3.92 32.19 -7.39
C GLU A 929 3.38 32.32 -5.94
N ASP A 930 4.10 33.12 -5.14
CA ASP A 930 4.28 32.88 -3.71
C ASP A 930 3.10 33.13 -2.75
N SER A 931 3.17 32.40 -1.63
CA SER A 931 2.79 32.84 -0.27
C SER A 931 1.31 33.00 0.13
N SER A 932 0.64 31.88 0.42
CA SER A 932 -0.15 31.79 1.67
C SER A 932 -0.38 30.33 2.13
N PRO A 933 -0.13 29.99 3.41
CA PRO A 933 -0.67 28.75 4.00
C PRO A 933 -2.17 28.92 4.26
N PHE A 934 -2.94 27.84 4.11
CA PHE A 934 -4.42 27.83 4.12
C PHE A 934 -5.12 28.55 2.95
N SER A 935 -4.99 27.97 1.75
CA SER A 935 -6.10 27.97 0.78
C SER A 935 -6.49 26.51 0.45
N ARG A 936 -7.75 26.28 0.06
CA ARG A 936 -8.34 24.94 0.01
C ARG A 936 -7.99 24.23 -1.30
N LEU A 937 -7.25 23.12 -1.21
CA LEU A 937 -7.24 22.11 -2.27
C LEU A 937 -8.61 21.40 -2.31
N THR A 938 -9.58 22.01 -3.00
CA THR A 938 -10.83 21.35 -3.37
C THR A 938 -10.50 20.17 -4.28
N GLY A 939 -10.73 18.96 -3.80
CA GLY A 939 -10.32 17.75 -4.52
C GLY A 939 -10.94 17.64 -5.91
N ARG A 940 -10.18 17.14 -6.89
CA ARG A 940 -10.70 16.65 -8.17
C ARG A 940 -11.47 15.33 -7.97
N GLY A 941 -12.50 15.36 -7.12
CA GLY A 941 -13.41 14.25 -6.84
C GLY A 941 -14.55 14.11 -7.85
N LYS A 942 -14.49 14.87 -8.95
CA LYS A 942 -15.38 14.70 -10.11
C LYS A 942 -14.60 14.09 -11.26
N VAL A 943 -14.74 12.78 -11.44
CA VAL A 943 -14.86 12.26 -12.81
C VAL A 943 -16.15 12.87 -13.34
N ASP A 944 -16.03 13.86 -14.22
CA ASP A 944 -17.20 14.38 -14.91
C ASP A 944 -17.69 13.29 -15.86
N LEU A 945 -18.74 12.59 -15.45
CA LEU A 945 -19.33 11.50 -16.22
C LEU A 945 -19.76 11.97 -17.62
N GLN A 946 -20.08 13.26 -17.79
CA GLN A 946 -20.46 13.85 -19.07
C GLN A 946 -19.23 14.20 -19.93
N ALA A 947 -18.07 14.46 -19.32
CA ALA A 947 -16.79 14.52 -20.02
C ALA A 947 -16.28 13.12 -20.39
N TYR A 948 -16.38 12.14 -19.49
CA TYR A 948 -16.01 10.74 -19.77
C TYR A 948 -16.90 10.12 -20.86
N LEU A 949 -18.21 10.33 -20.81
CA LEU A 949 -19.13 9.92 -21.88
C LEU A 949 -18.83 10.65 -23.20
N LYS A 950 -18.43 11.93 -23.18
CA LYS A 950 -17.93 12.63 -24.38
C LYS A 950 -16.61 12.05 -24.89
N GLN A 951 -15.68 11.70 -24.02
CA GLN A 951 -14.40 11.09 -24.40
C GLN A 951 -14.64 9.73 -25.05
N TRP A 952 -15.43 8.86 -24.43
CA TRP A 952 -15.81 7.55 -24.96
C TRP A 952 -16.62 7.65 -26.26
N GLN A 953 -17.54 8.63 -26.36
CA GLN A 953 -18.27 8.93 -27.60
C GLN A 953 -17.34 9.47 -28.70
N ASN A 954 -16.31 10.24 -28.35
CA ASN A 954 -15.28 10.71 -29.27
C ASN A 954 -14.33 9.59 -29.70
N GLU A 955 -14.00 8.62 -28.83
CA GLU A 955 -13.25 7.41 -29.20
C GLU A 955 -14.05 6.55 -30.19
N ILE A 956 -15.34 6.34 -29.94
CA ILE A 956 -16.26 5.66 -30.88
C ILE A 956 -16.41 6.44 -32.20
N LEU A 957 -16.16 7.75 -32.20
CA LEU A 957 -16.17 8.63 -33.38
C LEU A 957 -14.77 8.90 -33.98
N LYS A 958 -13.68 8.34 -33.43
CA LYS A 958 -12.34 8.39 -34.06
C LYS A 958 -12.35 7.54 -35.34
N LYS A 959 -12.72 8.17 -36.45
CA LYS A 959 -12.39 7.66 -37.78
C LYS A 959 -10.88 7.50 -37.89
N GLU A 960 -10.42 6.46 -38.59
CA GLU A 960 -9.03 6.38 -39.01
C GLU A 960 -8.67 7.63 -39.83
N GLU A 961 -7.73 8.42 -39.34
CA GLU A 961 -7.10 9.49 -40.12
C GLU A 961 -6.59 8.93 -41.44
N THR A 962 -7.16 9.38 -42.55
CA THR A 962 -6.70 9.00 -43.87
C THR A 962 -5.33 9.61 -44.15
N ILE A 963 -4.65 9.07 -45.16
CA ILE A 963 -3.34 9.57 -45.63
C ILE A 963 -3.36 11.08 -45.99
N LYS A 964 -4.54 11.64 -46.28
CA LYS A 964 -4.77 13.04 -46.67
C LYS A 964 -4.94 14.01 -45.51
N ASP A 965 -5.18 13.51 -44.31
CA ASP A 965 -5.48 14.33 -43.12
C ASP A 965 -4.21 14.77 -42.37
N LEU A 966 -3.03 14.33 -42.83
CA LEU A 966 -1.73 14.66 -42.25
C LEU A 966 -1.19 16.01 -42.76
N PRO A 967 -0.74 16.93 -41.88
CA PRO A 967 -0.12 18.18 -42.30
C PRO A 967 1.24 17.92 -42.98
N ARG A 968 1.67 18.87 -43.83
CA ARG A 968 2.95 18.80 -44.54
C ARG A 968 4.10 19.12 -43.58
N ILE A 969 5.23 18.43 -43.73
CA ILE A 969 6.48 18.76 -43.02
C ILE A 969 7.25 19.84 -43.79
N ASN A 970 7.74 20.86 -43.09
CA ASN A 970 8.60 21.90 -43.66
C ASN A 970 10.07 21.44 -43.80
N GLN A 971 10.89 22.29 -44.40
CA GLN A 971 12.33 22.09 -44.59
C GLN A 971 13.04 21.66 -43.30
N THR A 972 12.82 22.37 -42.20
CA THR A 972 13.43 22.04 -40.90
C THR A 972 13.01 20.66 -40.37
N GLN A 973 11.71 20.32 -40.45
CA GLN A 973 11.18 19.03 -40.02
C GLN A 973 11.67 17.87 -40.91
N PHE A 974 11.72 18.07 -42.23
CA PHE A 974 12.23 17.06 -43.17
C PHE A 974 13.72 16.78 -42.98
N ILE A 975 14.54 17.81 -42.70
CA ILE A 975 15.96 17.61 -42.37
C ILE A 975 16.13 16.75 -41.12
N GLN A 976 15.26 16.88 -40.11
CA GLN A 976 15.29 16.03 -38.92
C GLN A 976 14.74 14.62 -39.20
N PHE A 977 13.66 14.50 -39.97
CA PHE A 977 13.13 13.20 -40.44
C PHE A 977 14.19 12.38 -41.17
N SER A 978 14.93 13.01 -42.09
CA SER A 978 16.05 12.37 -42.78
C SER A 978 17.15 11.92 -41.82
N LYS A 979 17.54 12.76 -40.83
CA LYS A 979 18.52 12.37 -39.79
C LYS A 979 18.02 11.21 -38.93
N THR A 980 16.73 11.16 -38.60
CA THR A 980 16.13 10.06 -37.86
C THR A 980 16.23 8.74 -38.64
N LEU A 981 16.04 8.76 -39.97
CA LEU A 981 16.31 7.58 -40.82
C LEU A 981 17.78 7.17 -40.78
N TYR A 982 18.73 8.11 -40.95
CA TYR A 982 20.17 7.80 -40.82
C TYR A 982 20.50 7.18 -39.45
N ASN A 983 19.99 7.74 -38.36
CA ASN A 983 20.24 7.23 -37.01
C ASN A 983 19.61 5.84 -36.75
N ILE A 984 18.49 5.50 -37.40
CA ILE A 984 17.82 4.20 -37.27
C ILE A 984 18.54 3.09 -38.07
N PHE A 985 19.19 3.44 -39.19
CA PHE A 985 19.90 2.49 -40.06
C PHE A 985 21.38 2.29 -39.68
N HIS A 986 21.94 3.12 -38.81
CA HIS A 986 23.31 2.98 -38.33
C HIS A 986 23.52 1.62 -37.64
N GLY A 987 24.61 0.92 -37.96
CA GLY A 987 24.92 -0.40 -37.39
C GLY A 987 24.13 -1.57 -38.01
N ASP A 988 23.25 -1.34 -38.98
CA ASP A 988 22.64 -2.41 -39.76
C ASP A 988 23.67 -3.04 -40.74
N PRO A 989 23.63 -4.36 -40.99
CA PRO A 989 24.48 -4.98 -42.02
C PRO A 989 24.33 -4.37 -43.42
N GLU A 990 23.21 -3.70 -43.71
CA GLU A 990 22.93 -3.04 -44.99
C GLU A 990 23.08 -1.49 -44.93
N GLU A 991 23.71 -0.93 -43.88
CA GLU A 991 23.85 0.52 -43.62
C GLU A 991 24.26 1.35 -44.86
N GLU A 992 25.29 0.94 -45.61
CA GLU A 992 25.71 1.65 -46.83
C GLU A 992 24.63 1.70 -47.92
N LEU A 993 23.81 0.65 -48.05
CA LEU A 993 22.75 0.58 -49.06
C LEU A 993 21.56 1.44 -48.64
N LEU A 994 21.20 1.37 -47.36
CA LEU A 994 20.13 2.19 -46.76
C LEU A 994 20.45 3.68 -46.85
N TYR A 995 21.69 4.09 -46.57
CA TYR A 995 22.13 5.48 -46.73
C TYR A 995 22.11 5.96 -48.19
N ARG A 996 22.50 5.11 -49.16
CA ARG A 996 22.40 5.43 -50.59
C ARG A 996 20.95 5.60 -51.04
N ALA A 997 20.04 4.76 -50.55
CA ALA A 997 18.60 4.84 -50.82
C ALA A 997 17.99 6.14 -50.23
N VAL A 998 18.31 6.51 -48.98
CA VAL A 998 17.86 7.77 -48.38
C VAL A 998 18.38 8.98 -49.16
N ALA A 999 19.66 8.97 -49.58
CA ALA A 999 20.24 10.04 -50.38
C ALA A 999 19.57 10.17 -51.76
N HIS A 1000 19.25 9.05 -52.41
CA HIS A 1000 18.53 9.03 -53.69
C HIS A 1000 17.12 9.60 -53.55
N VAL A 1001 16.35 9.14 -52.56
CA VAL A 1001 14.99 9.64 -52.27
C VAL A 1001 14.99 11.12 -51.88
N THR A 1002 15.97 11.56 -51.08
CA THR A 1002 16.14 12.99 -50.74
C THR A 1002 16.37 13.82 -52.00
N SER A 1003 17.24 13.35 -52.92
CA SER A 1003 17.48 14.04 -54.18
C SER A 1003 16.26 14.01 -55.12
N LEU A 1004 15.46 12.94 -55.10
CA LEU A 1004 14.24 12.82 -55.90
C LEU A 1004 13.17 13.81 -55.43
N LEU A 1005 12.92 13.86 -54.12
CA LEU A 1005 11.94 14.77 -53.49
C LEU A 1005 12.28 16.25 -53.77
N LEU A 1006 13.54 16.65 -53.59
CA LEU A 1006 13.99 18.02 -53.88
C LEU A 1006 13.84 18.38 -55.37
N ARG A 1007 14.14 17.45 -56.29
CA ARG A 1007 13.91 17.65 -57.74
C ARG A 1007 12.42 17.75 -58.09
N MET A 1008 11.56 16.97 -57.43
CA MET A 1008 10.10 17.04 -57.64
C MET A 1008 9.54 18.39 -57.17
N GLU A 1009 10.06 18.95 -56.08
CA GLU A 1009 9.70 20.29 -55.62
C GLU A 1009 10.22 21.37 -56.57
N GLU A 1010 11.49 21.32 -57.00
CA GLU A 1010 12.06 22.24 -57.98
C GLU A 1010 11.27 22.25 -59.30
N VAL A 1011 10.85 21.08 -59.80
CA VAL A 1011 10.00 20.96 -60.99
C VAL A 1011 8.58 21.50 -60.74
N GLY A 1012 8.00 21.23 -59.57
CA GLY A 1012 6.71 21.80 -59.17
C GLY A 1012 6.72 23.33 -59.13
N ARG A 1013 7.79 23.92 -58.60
CA ARG A 1013 8.00 25.37 -58.54
C ARG A 1013 8.06 26.00 -59.93
N ARG A 1014 8.88 25.43 -60.83
CA ARG A 1014 8.98 25.86 -62.23
C ARG A 1014 7.65 25.76 -63.00
N LEU A 1015 6.78 24.82 -62.64
CA LEU A 1015 5.43 24.71 -63.21
C LEU A 1015 4.45 25.77 -62.67
N GLN A 1016 4.60 26.19 -61.41
CA GLN A 1016 3.82 27.29 -60.84
C GLN A 1016 4.28 28.65 -61.38
N GLU A 1017 5.59 28.89 -61.47
CA GLU A 1017 6.19 30.09 -62.10
C GLU A 1017 5.77 30.27 -63.57
N ALA A 1018 5.54 29.16 -64.29
CA ALA A 1018 5.04 29.18 -65.67
C ALA A 1018 3.54 29.47 -65.81
N SER A 1019 2.78 29.64 -64.71
CA SER A 1019 1.31 29.68 -64.71
C SER A 1019 0.68 31.06 -64.49
N SER A 1020 1.48 32.10 -64.18
CA SER A 1020 0.99 33.47 -63.92
C SER A 1020 1.02 34.37 -65.18
N PRO A 1021 -0.14 34.84 -65.71
CA PRO A 1021 -0.18 35.84 -66.78
C PRO A 1021 0.03 37.27 -66.24
N PRO A 1022 0.47 38.23 -67.08
CA PRO A 1022 0.67 39.63 -66.65
C PRO A 1022 -0.65 40.41 -66.52
N GLU A 1023 -0.72 41.34 -65.56
CA GLU A 1023 -1.86 42.24 -65.39
C GLU A 1023 -2.00 43.26 -66.53
N SER A 1024 -3.22 43.41 -67.07
CA SER A 1024 -3.62 44.64 -67.77
C SER A 1024 -5.14 44.86 -67.76
N ALA A 1025 -5.54 46.11 -67.46
CA ALA A 1025 -6.84 46.74 -67.73
C ALA A 1025 -8.16 46.18 -67.08
N LYS A 1026 -8.70 46.98 -66.14
CA LYS A 1026 -10.15 47.23 -65.93
C LYS A 1026 -10.69 48.16 -67.06
N PRO A 1027 -12.01 48.49 -67.24
CA PRO A 1027 -13.16 48.37 -66.32
C PRO A 1027 -14.53 47.95 -66.96
N ALA A 1028 -15.65 48.25 -66.26
CA ALA A 1028 -17.08 48.22 -66.68
C ALA A 1028 -17.72 46.81 -66.83
N SER A 1029 -18.65 46.38 -65.94
CA SER A 1029 -20.10 46.74 -65.78
C SER A 1029 -21.02 46.10 -66.85
N THR A 1030 -22.30 45.74 -66.60
CA THR A 1030 -23.30 46.30 -65.65
C THR A 1030 -24.49 45.33 -65.44
N THR A 1031 -25.17 45.36 -64.27
CA THR A 1031 -26.58 44.90 -63.99
C THR A 1031 -27.00 43.44 -64.28
N ALA A 1032 -28.03 42.83 -63.67
CA ALA A 1032 -28.79 42.93 -62.39
C ALA A 1032 -29.74 41.67 -62.35
N ALA A 1033 -30.65 41.40 -61.40
CA ALA A 1033 -31.18 42.06 -60.20
C ALA A 1033 -31.73 41.00 -59.19
N GLU A 1034 -32.40 41.46 -58.12
CA GLU A 1034 -33.40 40.75 -57.27
C GLU A 1034 -32.92 39.55 -56.40
N GLU A 1035 -33.25 39.44 -55.10
CA GLU A 1035 -34.10 40.26 -54.21
C GLU A 1035 -33.51 40.37 -52.79
N SER A 1036 -33.97 41.32 -51.97
CA SER A 1036 -33.48 41.60 -50.59
C SER A 1036 -34.56 41.31 -49.52
N SER A 1037 -34.20 41.08 -48.24
CA SER A 1037 -34.27 42.04 -47.10
C SER A 1037 -34.42 41.22 -45.81
N THR A 1038 -34.17 41.65 -44.55
CA THR A 1038 -33.56 42.84 -43.90
C THR A 1038 -32.77 42.30 -42.66
N GLU A 1039 -32.08 43.03 -41.77
CA GLU A 1039 -32.23 44.41 -41.25
C GLU A 1039 -30.90 44.95 -40.64
N GLU A 1040 -30.62 46.24 -40.85
CA GLU A 1040 -29.95 47.28 -40.03
C GLU A 1040 -28.84 46.90 -38.98
N ALA A 1041 -27.61 47.45 -39.00
CA ALA A 1041 -27.15 48.85 -38.76
C ALA A 1041 -27.30 49.31 -37.27
N SER A 1042 -26.46 50.14 -36.62
CA SER A 1042 -25.15 50.81 -36.87
C SER A 1042 -24.53 51.20 -35.47
N THR A 1043 -23.45 51.95 -35.19
CA THR A 1043 -22.63 53.00 -35.86
C THR A 1043 -21.13 52.96 -35.43
N THR A 1044 -20.32 53.89 -35.95
CA THR A 1044 -19.00 54.39 -35.46
C THR A 1044 -19.22 55.66 -34.58
N PRO A 1045 -18.23 56.52 -34.14
CA PRO A 1045 -16.79 56.64 -34.50
C PRO A 1045 -15.78 57.04 -33.38
N GLU A 1046 -14.51 57.28 -33.77
CA GLU A 1046 -13.49 58.21 -33.18
C GLU A 1046 -13.05 58.04 -31.70
N SER A 1047 -11.85 58.42 -31.22
CA SER A 1047 -10.51 58.74 -31.78
C SER A 1047 -9.51 58.77 -30.57
N SER A 1048 -8.20 59.10 -30.59
CA SER A 1048 -7.22 59.60 -31.58
C SER A 1048 -5.77 59.27 -31.09
N ASP A 1049 -4.77 59.39 -31.97
CA ASP A 1049 -3.46 60.11 -31.84
C ASP A 1049 -2.77 60.29 -30.46
N THR A 1050 -1.42 60.29 -30.31
CA THR A 1050 -0.26 60.16 -31.24
C THR A 1050 1.06 59.89 -30.47
N SER A 1051 2.19 59.77 -31.20
CA SER A 1051 3.61 59.99 -30.79
C SER A 1051 4.41 58.77 -30.25
N SER A 1052 5.69 58.57 -30.63
CA SER A 1052 6.47 59.19 -31.73
C SER A 1052 7.71 58.39 -32.18
N SER A 1053 8.08 58.63 -33.45
CA SER A 1053 9.45 58.66 -34.00
C SER A 1053 10.38 57.43 -33.94
N HIS A 1054 10.55 56.82 -35.12
CA HIS A 1054 11.83 56.55 -35.80
C HIS A 1054 13.09 56.18 -35.00
N ASN A 1055 13.72 55.09 -35.45
CA ASN A 1055 15.01 55.25 -36.12
C ASN A 1055 15.08 54.34 -37.36
N SER A 1056 16.02 54.59 -38.28
CA SER A 1056 15.94 54.13 -39.68
C SER A 1056 17.21 53.43 -40.18
N GLN A 1057 17.02 52.56 -41.17
CA GLN A 1057 18.02 52.04 -42.13
C GLN A 1057 19.18 51.22 -41.53
N ASP A 1058 19.20 49.93 -41.86
CA ASP A 1058 19.98 49.55 -43.05
C ASP A 1058 19.19 48.50 -43.87
N ALA A 1059 19.49 48.35 -45.16
CA ALA A 1059 18.66 47.57 -46.09
C ALA A 1059 19.50 46.64 -46.98
N GLY A 1060 19.74 45.42 -46.49
CA GLY A 1060 20.09 44.29 -47.34
C GLY A 1060 18.83 43.69 -47.97
N PRO A 1061 18.89 43.15 -49.20
CA PRO A 1061 17.77 42.41 -49.79
C PRO A 1061 17.71 41.01 -49.18
N ASP A 1062 16.86 40.82 -48.16
CA ASP A 1062 16.51 39.48 -47.71
C ASP A 1062 15.82 38.73 -48.86
N LEU A 1063 16.55 37.78 -49.43
CA LEU A 1063 15.97 36.72 -50.24
C LEU A 1063 15.01 35.96 -49.33
N SER A 1064 13.73 35.94 -49.69
CA SER A 1064 12.78 35.02 -49.07
C SER A 1064 13.19 33.59 -49.42
N GLU A 1065 13.97 32.95 -48.56
CA GLU A 1065 14.16 31.50 -48.58
C GLU A 1065 12.81 30.84 -48.31
N THR A 1066 12.08 30.57 -49.40
CA THR A 1066 10.75 29.97 -49.37
C THR A 1066 10.88 28.52 -48.90
N GLU A 1067 10.71 28.27 -47.59
CA GLU A 1067 10.77 26.91 -47.02
C GLU A 1067 9.85 25.97 -47.80
N TRP A 1068 10.46 24.97 -48.45
CA TRP A 1068 9.72 23.91 -49.13
C TRP A 1068 9.06 22.96 -48.13
N SER A 1069 7.99 22.29 -48.56
CA SER A 1069 7.25 21.35 -47.72
C SER A 1069 6.74 20.14 -48.50
N PHE A 1070 6.72 18.98 -47.82
CA PHE A 1070 6.31 17.70 -48.40
C PHE A 1070 5.08 17.13 -47.68
N SER A 1071 4.10 16.61 -48.42
CA SER A 1071 3.03 15.79 -47.83
C SER A 1071 3.53 14.37 -47.55
N PHE A 1072 2.86 13.67 -46.64
CA PHE A 1072 3.15 12.26 -46.36
C PHE A 1072 3.07 11.38 -47.61
N GLU A 1073 2.12 11.66 -48.52
CA GLU A 1073 1.97 10.98 -49.81
C GLU A 1073 3.25 11.05 -50.67
N GLN A 1074 3.89 12.23 -50.75
CA GLN A 1074 5.11 12.43 -51.54
C GLN A 1074 6.29 11.63 -50.95
N VAL A 1075 6.44 11.66 -49.63
CA VAL A 1075 7.48 10.94 -48.89
C VAL A 1075 7.28 9.42 -48.99
N LEU A 1076 6.05 8.94 -48.77
CA LEU A 1076 5.66 7.54 -48.89
C LEU A 1076 5.89 7.01 -50.30
N ALA A 1077 5.39 7.70 -51.34
CA ALA A 1077 5.56 7.27 -52.72
C ALA A 1077 7.02 7.25 -53.17
N SER A 1078 7.87 8.12 -52.62
CA SER A 1078 9.30 8.13 -52.93
C SER A 1078 10.05 6.98 -52.24
N LEU A 1079 9.78 6.73 -50.95
CA LEU A 1079 10.43 5.66 -50.19
C LEU A 1079 9.94 4.25 -50.59
N LEU A 1080 8.70 4.10 -51.06
CA LEU A 1080 8.19 2.83 -51.61
C LEU A 1080 8.95 2.34 -52.86
N ASN A 1081 9.64 3.23 -53.57
CA ASN A 1081 10.47 2.85 -54.73
C ASN A 1081 11.86 2.31 -54.34
N GLU A 1082 12.25 2.37 -53.06
CA GLU A 1082 13.54 1.90 -52.57
C GLU A 1082 13.40 0.54 -51.84
N PRO A 1083 13.68 -0.59 -52.52
CA PRO A 1083 13.43 -1.92 -51.95
C PRO A 1083 14.28 -2.21 -50.71
N ALA A 1084 15.45 -1.57 -50.56
CA ALA A 1084 16.27 -1.68 -49.35
C ALA A 1084 15.56 -1.10 -48.11
N ILE A 1085 14.90 0.06 -48.26
CA ILE A 1085 14.20 0.73 -47.16
C ILE A 1085 12.91 -0.03 -46.81
N VAL A 1086 12.18 -0.54 -47.82
CA VAL A 1086 11.01 -1.40 -47.61
C VAL A 1086 11.42 -2.68 -46.87
N SER A 1087 12.46 -3.37 -47.36
CA SER A 1087 13.03 -4.57 -46.72
C SER A 1087 13.38 -4.36 -45.25
N PHE A 1088 14.02 -3.24 -44.90
CA PHE A 1088 14.38 -2.92 -43.51
C PHE A 1088 13.14 -2.79 -42.60
N PHE A 1089 12.11 -2.05 -43.02
CA PHE A 1089 10.92 -1.82 -42.18
C PHE A 1089 9.97 -3.03 -42.11
N GLU A 1090 9.95 -3.88 -43.13
CA GLU A 1090 9.19 -5.13 -43.17
C GLU A 1090 9.94 -6.34 -42.58
N ARG A 1091 11.23 -6.18 -42.25
CA ARG A 1091 12.05 -7.22 -41.59
C ARG A 1091 11.40 -7.62 -40.24
N PRO A 1092 11.05 -8.90 -40.02
CA PRO A 1092 10.43 -9.33 -38.78
C PRO A 1092 11.41 -9.28 -37.61
N VAL A 1093 10.97 -8.76 -36.47
CA VAL A 1093 11.74 -8.68 -35.22
C VAL A 1093 11.02 -9.49 -34.15
N ASP A 1094 11.73 -10.42 -33.49
CA ASP A 1094 11.15 -11.20 -32.41
C ASP A 1094 11.03 -10.37 -31.12
N ILE A 1095 9.79 -10.11 -30.72
CA ILE A 1095 9.47 -9.42 -29.46
C ILE A 1095 9.72 -10.31 -28.23
N GLN A 1096 9.69 -11.65 -28.33
CA GLN A 1096 9.91 -12.53 -27.17
C GLN A 1096 11.37 -12.51 -26.72
N ALA A 1097 12.33 -12.58 -27.65
CA ALA A 1097 13.74 -12.36 -27.34
C ALA A 1097 14.00 -10.99 -26.67
N LYS A 1098 13.31 -9.94 -27.14
CA LYS A 1098 13.38 -8.57 -26.60
C LYS A 1098 12.80 -8.45 -25.18
N VAL A 1099 11.61 -9.02 -24.94
CA VAL A 1099 10.97 -9.08 -23.63
C VAL A 1099 11.82 -9.89 -22.62
N GLY A 1100 12.41 -11.00 -23.05
CA GLY A 1100 13.34 -11.79 -22.24
C GLY A 1100 14.61 -11.03 -21.85
N GLN A 1101 15.20 -10.27 -22.79
CA GLN A 1101 16.34 -9.39 -22.49
C GLN A 1101 15.95 -8.25 -21.53
N ALA A 1102 14.81 -7.59 -21.78
CA ALA A 1102 14.31 -6.52 -20.93
C ALA A 1102 14.12 -6.97 -19.47
N ARG A 1103 13.53 -8.15 -19.25
CA ARG A 1103 13.30 -8.73 -17.91
C ARG A 1103 14.59 -8.82 -17.06
N VAL A 1104 15.73 -9.06 -17.69
CA VAL A 1104 17.05 -9.12 -17.00
C VAL A 1104 17.69 -7.72 -16.88
N ALA A 1105 17.46 -6.84 -17.84
CA ALA A 1105 18.10 -5.52 -17.91
C ALA A 1105 17.43 -4.43 -17.04
N GLN A 1106 16.13 -4.53 -16.75
CA GLN A 1106 15.38 -3.50 -16.00
C GLN A 1106 15.99 -3.13 -14.63
N LEU A 1107 16.56 -4.11 -13.90
CA LEU A 1107 17.22 -3.87 -12.61
C LEU A 1107 18.62 -3.26 -12.74
N LYS A 1108 19.20 -3.20 -13.95
CA LYS A 1108 20.59 -2.76 -14.19
C LYS A 1108 20.65 -1.34 -14.76
N GLU A 1109 19.79 -0.99 -15.71
CA GLU A 1109 19.82 0.33 -16.37
C GLU A 1109 19.32 1.48 -15.47
N SER A 1110 18.58 1.16 -14.41
CA SER A 1110 18.20 2.11 -13.34
C SER A 1110 19.38 2.69 -12.58
N ARG A 1111 20.60 2.13 -12.72
CA ARG A 1111 21.85 2.70 -12.18
C ARG A 1111 22.41 3.88 -13.00
N THR A 1112 21.81 4.22 -14.15
CA THR A 1112 22.38 5.15 -15.14
C THR A 1112 21.50 6.33 -15.55
N SER A 1113 20.32 6.51 -14.92
CA SER A 1113 19.35 7.56 -15.25
C SER A 1113 19.35 8.73 -14.26
#